data_AF-A0A7J8APX4-F1
#
_entry.id   AF-A0A7J8APX4-F1
#
_cell.length_a   1.000
_cell.length_b   1.000
_cell.length_c   1.000
_cell.angle_alpha   90.00
_cell.angle_beta   90.00
_cell.angle_gamma   90.00
#
_symmetry.space_group_name_H-M   'P 1'
#
loop_
_entity.id
_entity.type
_entity.pdbx_description
1 polymer ?
#
loop_
_entity_poly.entity_id
_entity_poly.type
_entity_poly.pdbx_seq_one_letter_code
_entity_poly.pdbx_strand_id
1 'polypeptide(L)'
;MLLQVGIMRDRLIQFISKLQFAVAVLFASWTDKNRRQSTTTLCVLNIVFCPFLLVFIVFSTLLSSPLLPLFTLPLFLVGFPRPVRTWPGVVGTAASVCADSVYYYQMIPSLTAALQSAMVAGSLGLLLPGSHYLGRFQDRLMWIMILECGYTYCCINIKGLELQETSCHTAEARRVDEVFEGAFVQEECAKICSINRHFGNVLTPCTVLPVKIYSDARNVLSGIIDSRDNLREFKGDLVKVLVWILVQYCSRRSSMQENVQKTENKGKASLIILPGLNTSPQTKSPEDTVSLNSEILDDWSDDVLGDEPTPKKENEGKDQLRVLQSINLPLPGSVESQMVGDRSLGKFTENSLYKAVILGYPAIDKGAQEDTAYVPLMEFSCSHSHLLSVPEEWRSNCVPSSKMKEMSLLFPEDWYQFVLRQLECFPSEGNVLEEIAKDRVLKDFYVHAVMTCYFSLFCGDNMDPSPGHILRVFNGVLPWSLALDWMTEKPELFQLTLKAFRYTLKLMIDKASLGPIEDFKELTNYLEEYESNWYIGLVSDEKWKEAVLQEKPYLFSLGYDPNMGVYTGRVLTLQELLIQVGKLNAEAVRGQWANLSWELLYATNDDEERYSIQAHPLFLRNLTVQAADPPLGYPIYSSKPLHIHLY
;
A
#
# COMPACT_ATOMS: atom_id res chain seq x y z
N MET A 1 -27.81 38.47 -25.28
CA MET A 1 -28.85 37.89 -24.40
C MET A 1 -28.37 36.64 -23.68
N LEU A 2 -27.94 35.57 -24.38
CA LEU A 2 -27.47 34.32 -23.75
C LEU A 2 -26.30 34.49 -22.76
N LEU A 3 -25.31 35.34 -23.08
CA LEU A 3 -24.20 35.63 -22.17
C LEU A 3 -24.66 36.31 -20.86
N GLN A 4 -25.58 37.27 -20.96
CA GLN A 4 -26.12 37.98 -19.79
C GLN A 4 -26.94 37.04 -18.91
N VAL A 5 -27.76 36.18 -19.53
CA VAL A 5 -28.51 35.13 -18.81
C VAL A 5 -27.55 34.15 -18.14
N GLY A 6 -26.45 33.77 -18.81
CA GLY A 6 -25.41 32.93 -18.24
C GLY A 6 -24.75 33.54 -17.01
N ILE A 7 -24.35 34.82 -17.08
CA ILE A 7 -23.78 35.55 -15.95
C ILE A 7 -24.77 35.66 -14.80
N MET A 8 -26.03 36.01 -15.08
CA MET A 8 -27.07 36.10 -14.04
C MET A 8 -27.32 34.75 -13.36
N ARG A 9 -27.37 33.67 -14.14
CA ARG A 9 -27.52 32.31 -13.60
C ARG A 9 -26.33 31.92 -12.73
N ASP A 10 -25.11 32.16 -13.19
CA ASP A 10 -23.89 31.88 -12.42
C ASP A 10 -23.88 32.66 -11.10
N ARG A 11 -24.17 33.98 -11.15
CA ARG A 11 -24.23 34.82 -9.96
C ARG A 11 -25.33 34.40 -8.99
N LEU A 12 -26.48 33.97 -9.49
CA LEU A 12 -27.56 33.44 -8.66
C LEU A 12 -27.14 32.13 -7.96
N ILE A 13 -26.48 31.22 -8.68
CA ILE A 13 -25.98 29.96 -8.10
C ILE A 13 -24.93 30.26 -7.03
N GLN A 14 -23.97 31.15 -7.29
CA GLN A 14 -22.98 31.57 -6.28
C GLN A 14 -23.65 32.20 -5.06
N PHE A 15 -24.68 33.02 -5.24
CA PHE A 15 -25.44 33.60 -4.14
C PHE A 15 -26.10 32.55 -3.26
N ILE A 16 -26.76 31.57 -3.87
CA ILE A 16 -27.39 30.45 -3.14
C ILE A 16 -26.33 29.63 -2.40
N SER A 17 -25.23 29.28 -3.05
CA SER A 17 -24.15 28.50 -2.42
C SER A 17 -23.53 29.22 -1.21
N LYS A 18 -23.30 30.55 -1.32
CA LYS A 18 -22.76 31.36 -0.21
C LYS A 18 -23.76 31.52 0.93
N LEU A 19 -25.05 31.66 0.61
CA LEU A 19 -26.10 31.72 1.62
C LEU A 19 -26.20 30.39 2.37
N GLN A 20 -26.20 29.26 1.64
CA GLN A 20 -26.17 27.92 2.24
C GLN A 20 -24.95 27.75 3.14
N PHE A 21 -23.78 28.18 2.69
CA PHE A 21 -22.55 28.12 3.49
C PHE A 21 -22.65 28.99 4.76
N ALA A 22 -23.16 30.22 4.65
CA ALA A 22 -23.33 31.09 5.81
C ALA A 22 -24.31 30.51 6.84
N VAL A 23 -25.43 29.92 6.38
CA VAL A 23 -26.40 29.22 7.22
C VAL A 23 -25.78 27.99 7.87
N ALA A 24 -25.00 27.21 7.12
CA ALA A 24 -24.28 26.05 7.66
C ALA A 24 -23.33 26.46 8.80
N VAL A 25 -22.60 27.58 8.68
CA VAL A 25 -21.67 28.08 9.72
C VAL A 25 -22.42 28.54 10.96
N LEU A 26 -23.54 29.21 10.80
CA LEU A 26 -24.40 29.60 11.91
C LEU A 26 -24.98 28.38 12.63
N PHE A 27 -25.49 27.40 11.87
CA PHE A 27 -26.03 26.17 12.42
C PHE A 27 -24.97 25.37 13.18
N ALA A 28 -23.81 25.19 12.57
CA ALA A 28 -22.65 24.54 13.17
C ALA A 28 -22.24 25.18 14.51
N SER A 29 -22.13 26.51 14.51
CA SER A 29 -21.76 27.29 15.70
C SER A 29 -22.78 27.18 16.83
N TRP A 30 -24.03 26.83 16.52
CA TRP A 30 -25.12 26.62 17.47
C TRP A 30 -25.17 25.20 18.02
N THR A 31 -24.91 24.19 17.18
CA THR A 31 -24.98 22.77 17.54
C THR A 31 -23.83 22.31 18.41
N ASP A 32 -22.66 22.93 18.29
CA ASP A 32 -21.46 22.55 19.02
C ASP A 32 -21.50 23.07 20.46
N LYS A 33 -21.53 22.15 21.44
CA LYS A 33 -21.69 22.47 22.87
C LYS A 33 -20.54 23.32 23.42
N ASN A 34 -19.30 23.07 22.95
CA ASN A 34 -18.12 23.77 23.44
C ASN A 34 -18.09 25.23 22.95
N ARG A 35 -18.58 25.47 21.73
CA ARG A 35 -18.60 26.80 21.12
C ARG A 35 -19.82 27.61 21.55
N ARG A 36 -20.96 26.95 21.80
CA ARG A 36 -22.25 27.60 22.13
C ARG A 36 -22.16 28.64 23.24
N GLN A 37 -21.35 28.43 24.28
CA GLN A 37 -21.23 29.42 25.38
C GLN A 37 -20.50 30.72 24.97
N SER A 38 -19.59 30.65 23.98
CA SER A 38 -18.83 31.79 23.46
C SER A 38 -19.45 32.39 22.19
N THR A 39 -20.13 31.59 21.37
CA THR A 39 -20.66 31.99 20.06
C THR A 39 -22.13 32.38 20.07
N THR A 40 -22.89 32.19 21.15
CA THR A 40 -24.30 32.64 21.23
C THR A 40 -24.44 34.13 21.01
N THR A 41 -23.56 34.93 21.62
CA THR A 41 -23.51 36.39 21.42
C THR A 41 -23.21 36.74 19.96
N LEU A 42 -22.29 36.03 19.32
CA LEU A 42 -21.97 36.19 17.89
C LEU A 42 -23.14 35.76 16.99
N CYS A 43 -23.85 34.68 17.30
CA CYS A 43 -25.02 34.25 16.53
C CYS A 43 -26.16 35.27 16.63
N VAL A 44 -26.43 35.79 17.84
CA VAL A 44 -27.42 36.86 18.04
C VAL A 44 -27.00 38.13 17.31
N LEU A 45 -25.71 38.49 17.37
CA LEU A 45 -25.16 39.64 16.66
C LEU A 45 -25.31 39.45 15.13
N ASN A 46 -25.06 38.26 14.59
CA ASN A 46 -25.29 37.98 13.18
C ASN A 46 -26.76 38.04 12.76
N ILE A 47 -27.70 37.69 13.64
CA ILE A 47 -29.14 37.86 13.38
C ILE A 47 -29.48 39.35 13.33
N VAL A 48 -28.98 40.15 14.27
CA VAL A 48 -29.21 41.61 14.32
C VAL A 48 -28.57 42.33 13.12
N PHE A 49 -27.35 41.95 12.74
CA PHE A 49 -26.62 42.51 11.60
C PHE A 49 -26.80 41.72 10.30
N CYS A 50 -27.82 40.87 10.22
CA CYS A 50 -28.16 40.11 9.02
C CYS A 50 -28.20 40.95 7.72
N PRO A 51 -28.76 42.18 7.67
CA PRO A 51 -28.72 42.98 6.45
C PRO A 51 -27.29 43.32 6.01
N PHE A 52 -26.35 43.53 6.94
CA PHE A 52 -24.94 43.77 6.61
C PHE A 52 -24.25 42.51 6.10
N LEU A 53 -24.55 41.34 6.70
CA LEU A 53 -24.05 40.06 6.20
C LEU A 53 -24.53 39.78 4.77
N LEU A 54 -25.80 40.07 4.49
CA LEU A 54 -26.35 39.95 3.14
C LEU A 54 -25.64 40.90 2.17
N VAL A 55 -25.30 42.12 2.59
CA VAL A 55 -24.49 43.04 1.77
C VAL A 55 -23.11 42.45 1.47
N PHE A 56 -22.42 41.85 2.45
CA PHE A 56 -21.14 41.18 2.22
C PHE A 56 -21.28 39.98 1.28
N ILE A 57 -22.33 39.17 1.42
CA ILE A 57 -22.60 38.04 0.53
C ILE A 57 -22.86 38.55 -0.90
N VAL A 58 -23.74 39.55 -1.07
CA VAL A 58 -24.02 40.15 -2.39
C VAL A 58 -22.74 40.72 -3.00
N PHE A 59 -21.95 41.49 -2.25
CA PHE A 59 -20.69 42.03 -2.74
C PHE A 59 -19.70 40.94 -3.14
N SER A 60 -19.57 39.89 -2.32
CA SER A 60 -18.76 38.71 -2.63
C SER A 60 -19.25 37.99 -3.89
N THR A 61 -20.56 37.87 -4.11
CA THR A 61 -21.12 37.27 -5.35
C THR A 61 -20.82 38.10 -6.57
N LEU A 62 -20.94 39.43 -6.50
CA LEU A 62 -20.65 40.31 -7.63
C LEU A 62 -19.19 40.15 -8.08
N LEU A 63 -18.27 40.14 -7.12
CA LEU A 63 -16.83 39.95 -7.34
C LEU A 63 -16.43 38.50 -7.65
N SER A 64 -17.35 37.54 -7.50
CA SER A 64 -17.02 36.10 -7.48
C SER A 64 -15.85 35.79 -6.56
N SER A 65 -15.74 36.43 -5.40
CA SER A 65 -14.72 36.13 -4.39
C SER A 65 -15.21 35.08 -3.39
N PRO A 66 -14.33 34.34 -2.71
CA PRO A 66 -14.75 33.43 -1.64
C PRO A 66 -15.24 34.20 -0.42
N LEU A 67 -16.15 33.59 0.33
CA LEU A 67 -16.58 34.08 1.65
C LEU A 67 -15.68 33.43 2.71
N LEU A 68 -14.89 34.24 3.42
CA LEU A 68 -13.92 33.77 4.42
C LEU A 68 -14.56 33.79 5.82
N PRO A 69 -14.80 32.64 6.46
CA PRO A 69 -15.15 32.63 7.87
C PRO A 69 -13.88 32.86 8.70
N LEU A 70 -13.83 33.94 9.47
CA LEU A 70 -12.69 34.23 10.35
C LEU A 70 -12.58 33.17 11.45
N PHE A 71 -11.49 32.41 11.47
CA PHE A 71 -11.23 31.36 12.47
C PHE A 71 -12.41 30.39 12.66
N THR A 72 -13.14 30.08 11.57
CA THR A 72 -14.37 29.27 11.56
C THR A 72 -15.55 29.85 12.36
N LEU A 73 -15.45 31.07 12.89
CA LEU A 73 -16.56 31.78 13.55
C LEU A 73 -17.55 32.28 12.50
N PRO A 74 -18.81 32.57 12.88
CA PRO A 74 -19.81 33.15 11.98
C PRO A 74 -19.52 34.64 11.68
N LEU A 75 -18.26 35.01 11.45
CA LEU A 75 -17.85 36.34 11.03
C LEU A 75 -17.25 36.21 9.64
N PHE A 76 -17.89 36.84 8.65
CA PHE A 76 -17.52 36.65 7.25
C PHE A 76 -16.79 37.87 6.71
N LEU A 77 -15.65 37.64 6.09
CA LEU A 77 -14.93 38.61 5.28
C LEU A 77 -15.02 38.25 3.80
N VAL A 78 -14.93 39.28 2.96
CA VAL A 78 -14.86 39.09 1.52
C VAL A 78 -13.41 38.81 1.16
N GLY A 79 -13.13 37.60 0.71
CA GLY A 79 -11.79 37.22 0.27
C GLY A 79 -11.40 37.89 -1.04
N PHE A 80 -10.15 37.70 -1.43
CA PHE A 80 -9.67 38.18 -2.73
C PHE A 80 -10.31 37.38 -3.87
N PRO A 81 -10.73 38.03 -4.98
CA PRO A 81 -11.21 37.33 -6.15
C PRO A 81 -10.09 36.44 -6.70
N ARG A 82 -10.33 35.13 -6.74
CA ARG A 82 -9.38 34.13 -7.27
C ARG A 82 -10.04 33.33 -8.39
N PRO A 83 -9.26 32.87 -9.40
CA PRO A 83 -9.74 31.91 -10.38
C PRO A 83 -10.34 30.68 -9.70
N VAL A 84 -11.33 30.06 -10.33
CA VAL A 84 -11.90 28.78 -9.90
C VAL A 84 -10.86 27.66 -9.98
N ARG A 85 -9.84 27.83 -10.82
CA ARG A 85 -8.66 26.96 -10.90
C ARG A 85 -7.73 27.29 -9.74
N THR A 86 -7.61 26.36 -8.79
CA THR A 86 -6.85 26.52 -7.55
C THR A 86 -5.47 25.88 -7.60
N TRP A 87 -5.12 25.19 -8.68
CA TRP A 87 -3.87 24.45 -8.80
C TRP A 87 -2.72 25.32 -9.32
N PRO A 88 -1.55 25.30 -8.64
CA PRO A 88 -0.37 26.06 -9.07
C PRO A 88 0.38 25.42 -10.26
N GLY A 89 0.15 24.13 -10.54
CA GLY A 89 0.85 23.34 -11.56
C GLY A 89 -0.08 22.50 -12.45
N VAL A 90 0.48 21.55 -13.20
CA VAL A 90 -0.34 20.66 -14.05
C VAL A 90 -1.17 19.75 -13.16
N VAL A 91 -2.48 19.65 -13.42
CA VAL A 91 -3.38 18.78 -12.65
C VAL A 91 -2.86 17.34 -12.67
N GLY A 92 -2.78 16.72 -11.49
CA GLY A 92 -2.26 15.35 -11.33
C GLY A 92 -0.77 15.26 -10.99
N THR A 93 -0.01 16.37 -10.93
CA THR A 93 1.41 16.32 -10.53
C THR A 93 1.65 16.50 -9.04
N ALA A 94 0.62 16.86 -8.28
CA ALA A 94 0.73 17.22 -6.87
C ALA A 94 0.06 16.14 -6.00
N ALA A 95 0.84 15.13 -5.62
CA ALA A 95 0.44 14.06 -4.71
C ALA A 95 1.66 13.55 -3.90
N SER A 96 1.44 13.25 -2.62
CA SER A 96 2.40 12.59 -1.72
C SER A 96 2.27 11.08 -1.90
N VAL A 97 2.89 10.53 -2.95
CA VAL A 97 2.78 9.11 -3.30
C VAL A 97 3.28 8.23 -2.15
N CYS A 98 2.44 7.29 -1.71
CA CYS A 98 2.74 6.33 -0.65
C CYS A 98 2.40 4.89 -1.10
N ALA A 99 2.58 3.92 -0.20
CA ALA A 99 2.28 2.51 -0.49
C ALA A 99 0.80 2.29 -0.89
N ASP A 100 -0.11 3.08 -0.32
CA ASP A 100 -1.55 2.94 -0.55
C ASP A 100 -2.06 3.60 -1.83
N SER A 101 -1.25 4.46 -2.48
CA SER A 101 -1.63 5.12 -3.72
C SER A 101 -2.01 4.11 -4.82
N VAL A 102 -1.43 2.90 -4.80
CA VAL A 102 -1.68 1.82 -5.78
C VAL A 102 -3.16 1.44 -5.88
N TYR A 103 -3.88 1.45 -4.76
CA TYR A 103 -5.30 1.08 -4.75
C TYR A 103 -6.17 2.13 -5.45
N TYR A 104 -5.78 3.40 -5.37
CA TYR A 104 -6.43 4.45 -6.16
C TYR A 104 -6.13 4.29 -7.64
N TYR A 105 -4.89 3.97 -8.05
CA TYR A 105 -4.58 3.67 -9.44
C TYR A 105 -5.46 2.55 -10.02
N GLN A 106 -5.69 1.47 -9.26
CA GLN A 106 -6.56 0.37 -9.68
C GLN A 106 -8.04 0.77 -9.76
N MET A 107 -8.54 1.53 -8.79
CA MET A 107 -9.96 1.90 -8.72
C MET A 107 -10.41 2.85 -9.85
N ILE A 108 -9.52 3.75 -10.29
CA ILE A 108 -9.89 4.91 -11.14
C ILE A 108 -10.58 4.54 -12.46
N PRO A 109 -10.12 3.54 -13.24
CA PRO A 109 -10.82 3.13 -14.46
C PRO A 109 -12.27 2.73 -14.22
N SER A 110 -12.54 1.87 -13.22
CA SER A 110 -13.88 1.42 -12.88
C SER A 110 -14.74 2.57 -12.33
N LEU A 111 -14.16 3.40 -11.46
CA LEU A 111 -14.84 4.58 -10.90
C LEU A 111 -15.21 5.58 -12.00
N THR A 112 -14.34 5.78 -13.00
CA THR A 112 -14.61 6.69 -14.13
C THR A 112 -15.77 6.19 -14.98
N ALA A 113 -15.87 4.89 -15.22
CA ALA A 113 -17.01 4.29 -15.94
C ALA A 113 -18.32 4.41 -15.14
N ALA A 114 -18.28 4.20 -13.82
CA ALA A 114 -19.43 4.39 -12.95
C ALA A 114 -19.87 5.87 -12.88
N LEU A 115 -18.91 6.79 -12.78
CA LEU A 115 -19.15 8.24 -12.81
C LEU A 115 -19.75 8.68 -14.15
N GLN A 116 -19.25 8.15 -15.26
CA GLN A 116 -19.83 8.42 -16.59
C GLN A 116 -21.32 8.05 -16.60
N SER A 117 -21.65 6.84 -16.16
CA SER A 117 -23.03 6.36 -16.10
C SER A 117 -23.90 7.25 -15.19
N ALA A 118 -23.39 7.66 -14.04
CA ALA A 118 -24.06 8.56 -13.12
C ALA A 118 -24.26 9.98 -13.66
N MET A 119 -23.27 10.53 -14.38
CA MET A 119 -23.36 11.84 -15.02
C MET A 119 -24.40 11.85 -16.15
N VAL A 120 -24.42 10.80 -16.98
CA VAL A 120 -25.41 10.65 -18.06
C VAL A 120 -26.82 10.48 -17.49
N ALA A 121 -26.96 9.71 -16.40
CA ALA A 121 -28.24 9.56 -15.69
C ALA A 121 -28.69 10.84 -14.96
N GLY A 122 -27.79 11.81 -14.78
CA GLY A 122 -28.06 13.04 -14.03
C GLY A 122 -28.13 12.87 -12.50
N SER A 123 -27.64 11.74 -11.96
CA SER A 123 -27.73 11.43 -10.52
C SER A 123 -26.81 12.30 -9.66
N LEU A 124 -25.77 12.89 -10.25
CA LEU A 124 -24.89 13.87 -9.59
C LEU A 124 -25.47 15.30 -9.59
N GLY A 125 -26.66 15.50 -10.16
CA GLY A 125 -27.31 16.81 -10.28
C GLY A 125 -26.58 17.73 -11.25
N LEU A 126 -26.62 19.04 -10.97
CA LEU A 126 -26.00 20.03 -11.86
C LEU A 126 -24.48 20.02 -11.76
N LEU A 127 -23.82 19.60 -12.84
CA LEU A 127 -22.38 19.62 -13.02
C LEU A 127 -21.92 21.05 -13.35
N LEU A 128 -21.15 21.66 -12.46
CA LEU A 128 -20.56 22.99 -12.66
C LEU A 128 -19.04 22.91 -12.48
N PRO A 129 -18.26 23.64 -13.30
CA PRO A 129 -16.82 23.79 -13.07
C PRO A 129 -16.54 24.31 -11.66
N GLY A 130 -15.60 23.68 -10.95
CA GLY A 130 -15.29 23.96 -9.54
C GLY A 130 -16.23 23.29 -8.54
N SER A 131 -17.13 22.40 -8.97
CA SER A 131 -17.86 21.56 -8.03
C SER A 131 -16.96 20.46 -7.46
N HIS A 132 -17.17 20.14 -6.20
CA HIS A 132 -16.45 19.11 -5.47
C HIS A 132 -17.42 18.02 -5.01
N TYR A 133 -17.02 16.77 -5.14
CA TYR A 133 -17.73 15.60 -4.63
C TYR A 133 -16.79 14.80 -3.75
N LEU A 134 -17.36 14.20 -2.72
CA LEU A 134 -16.68 13.30 -1.82
C LEU A 134 -17.28 11.92 -2.02
N GLY A 135 -16.46 10.97 -2.43
CA GLY A 135 -16.80 9.56 -2.37
C GLY A 135 -16.26 8.97 -1.07
N ARG A 136 -16.94 7.93 -0.56
CA ARG A 136 -16.58 7.21 0.65
C ARG A 136 -16.83 5.72 0.46
N PHE A 137 -15.86 4.91 0.89
CA PHE A 137 -15.97 3.45 0.96
C PHE A 137 -15.03 2.90 2.05
N GLN A 138 -15.54 2.13 3.02
CA GLN A 138 -14.77 1.48 4.11
C GLN A 138 -13.82 2.39 4.90
N ASP A 139 -12.56 2.52 4.49
CA ASP A 139 -11.50 3.36 5.05
C ASP A 139 -10.93 4.32 3.99
N ARG A 140 -11.44 4.25 2.75
CA ARG A 140 -11.01 5.05 1.61
C ARG A 140 -11.91 6.26 1.42
N LEU A 141 -11.28 7.40 1.13
CA LEU A 141 -11.92 8.65 0.80
C LEU A 141 -11.36 9.18 -0.51
N MET A 142 -12.25 9.64 -1.38
CA MET A 142 -11.89 10.11 -2.70
C MET A 142 -12.52 11.47 -2.95
N TRP A 143 -11.72 12.40 -3.43
CA TRP A 143 -12.14 13.75 -3.73
C TRP A 143 -12.23 13.93 -5.24
N ILE A 144 -13.42 14.21 -5.75
CA ILE A 144 -13.67 14.37 -7.18
C ILE A 144 -13.96 15.84 -7.46
N MET A 145 -13.14 16.46 -8.30
CA MET A 145 -13.29 17.85 -8.70
C MET A 145 -13.67 17.93 -10.18
N ILE A 146 -14.72 18.70 -10.50
CA ILE A 146 -15.04 19.05 -11.88
C ILE A 146 -14.14 20.20 -12.31
N LEU A 147 -13.24 19.94 -13.25
CA LEU A 147 -12.34 20.94 -13.82
C LEU A 147 -13.09 21.76 -14.87
N GLU A 148 -13.75 21.06 -15.80
CA GLU A 148 -14.39 21.65 -16.97
C GLU A 148 -15.64 20.84 -17.33
N CYS A 149 -16.69 21.50 -17.80
CA CYS A 149 -17.90 20.81 -18.26
C CYS A 149 -18.38 21.47 -19.55
N GLY A 150 -18.46 20.69 -20.62
CA GLY A 150 -19.12 21.03 -21.87
C GLY A 150 -20.45 20.30 -22.01
N TYR A 151 -21.10 20.42 -23.18
CA TYR A 151 -22.33 19.70 -23.47
C TYR A 151 -22.11 18.20 -23.67
N THR A 152 -20.98 17.83 -24.28
CA THR A 152 -20.66 16.43 -24.64
C THR A 152 -19.58 15.81 -23.78
N TYR A 153 -18.94 16.59 -22.91
CA TYR A 153 -17.80 16.13 -22.12
C TYR A 153 -17.79 16.76 -20.72
N CYS A 154 -17.22 16.03 -19.76
CA CYS A 154 -16.88 16.51 -18.44
C CYS A 154 -15.42 16.14 -18.16
N CYS A 155 -14.60 17.11 -17.79
CA CYS A 155 -13.22 16.89 -17.39
C CYS A 155 -13.14 16.92 -15.86
N ILE A 156 -12.64 15.83 -15.26
CA ILE A 156 -12.55 15.68 -13.81
C ILE A 156 -11.11 15.40 -13.35
N ASN A 157 -10.84 15.74 -12.09
CA ASN A 157 -9.67 15.28 -11.34
C ASN A 157 -10.16 14.48 -10.14
N ILE A 158 -9.55 13.33 -9.90
CA ILE A 158 -9.84 12.47 -8.75
C ILE A 158 -8.60 12.41 -7.89
N LYS A 159 -8.75 12.70 -6.60
CA LYS A 159 -7.69 12.59 -5.60
C LYS A 159 -8.05 11.51 -4.59
N GLY A 160 -7.04 10.77 -4.15
CA GLY A 160 -7.15 9.85 -3.02
C GLY A 160 -6.65 10.53 -1.75
N LEU A 161 -7.41 10.39 -0.67
CA LEU A 161 -7.00 10.84 0.66
C LEU A 161 -6.32 9.67 1.39
N GLU A 162 -5.47 10.00 2.37
CA GLU A 162 -4.71 9.02 3.15
C GLU A 162 -5.64 8.08 3.91
N LEU A 163 -5.28 6.79 3.99
CA LEU A 163 -6.07 5.80 4.73
C LEU A 163 -5.74 5.77 6.23
N GLN A 164 -4.52 6.16 6.61
CA GLN A 164 -4.09 6.22 8.00
C GLN A 164 -4.34 7.62 8.55
N GLU A 165 -5.52 7.79 9.11
CA GLU A 165 -6.06 9.08 9.50
C GLU A 165 -5.73 9.43 10.96
N THR A 166 -5.41 10.70 11.25
CA THR A 166 -5.36 11.17 12.64
C THR A 166 -6.77 11.15 13.25
N SER A 167 -6.87 11.12 14.58
CA SER A 167 -8.15 11.07 15.32
C SER A 167 -9.19 12.10 14.86
N CYS A 168 -8.74 13.27 14.40
CA CYS A 168 -9.60 14.33 13.89
C CYS A 168 -10.15 14.02 12.49
N HIS A 169 -9.36 13.40 11.61
CA HIS A 169 -9.84 12.92 10.31
C HIS A 169 -10.87 11.81 10.51
N THR A 170 -10.61 10.86 11.42
CA THR A 170 -11.56 9.79 11.75
C THR A 170 -12.90 10.34 12.25
N ALA A 171 -12.88 11.42 13.03
CA ALA A 171 -14.10 12.09 13.48
C ALA A 171 -14.89 12.73 12.32
N GLU A 172 -14.22 13.30 11.32
CA GLU A 172 -14.84 13.84 10.11
C GLU A 172 -15.35 12.73 9.19
N ALA A 173 -14.57 11.67 8.98
CA ALA A 173 -14.96 10.48 8.22
C ALA A 173 -16.20 9.80 8.82
N ARG A 174 -16.23 9.62 10.15
CA ARG A 174 -17.41 9.13 10.86
C ARG A 174 -18.63 10.01 10.63
N ARG A 175 -18.45 11.33 10.58
CA ARG A 175 -19.54 12.26 10.29
C ARG A 175 -20.04 12.12 8.84
N VAL A 176 -19.16 11.82 7.89
CA VAL A 176 -19.55 11.48 6.51
C VAL A 176 -20.38 10.20 6.50
N ASP A 177 -19.94 9.18 7.24
CA ASP A 177 -20.64 7.90 7.35
C ASP A 177 -22.06 8.08 7.93
N GLU A 178 -22.22 8.87 9.01
CA GLU A 178 -23.54 9.20 9.57
C GLU A 178 -24.48 9.86 8.55
N VAL A 179 -23.94 10.75 7.71
CA VAL A 179 -24.72 11.46 6.68
C VAL A 179 -25.17 10.53 5.58
N PHE A 180 -24.29 9.61 5.16
CA PHE A 180 -24.63 8.63 4.13
C PHE A 180 -25.53 7.51 4.64
N GLU A 181 -25.35 7.01 5.86
CA GLU A 181 -26.26 6.05 6.50
C GLU A 181 -27.67 6.64 6.62
N GLY A 182 -27.77 7.91 7.06
CA GLY A 182 -29.05 8.62 7.15
C GLY A 182 -29.76 8.81 5.81
N ALA A 183 -29.03 8.81 4.68
CA ALA A 183 -29.58 9.01 3.34
C ALA A 183 -29.85 7.72 2.57
N PHE A 184 -28.94 6.74 2.65
CA PHE A 184 -28.97 5.53 1.82
C PHE A 184 -29.45 4.27 2.54
N VAL A 185 -29.41 4.23 3.89
CA VAL A 185 -29.80 3.03 4.66
C VAL A 185 -31.21 3.17 5.27
N GLN A 186 -31.65 4.40 5.60
CA GLN A 186 -32.97 4.64 6.22
C GLN A 186 -34.18 4.59 5.27
N GLU A 187 -34.00 4.29 3.98
CA GLU A 187 -35.09 4.21 3.00
C GLU A 187 -36.13 3.09 3.28
N GLU A 188 -35.81 2.09 4.12
CA GLU A 188 -36.81 1.10 4.56
C GLU A 188 -37.86 1.67 5.55
N CYS A 189 -37.64 2.87 6.10
CA CYS A 189 -38.57 3.57 6.98
C CYS A 189 -39.03 4.92 6.37
N ALA A 190 -39.45 4.92 5.11
CA ALA A 190 -40.01 6.09 4.44
C ALA A 190 -41.32 6.58 5.10
N LYS A 191 -41.20 7.43 6.12
CA LYS A 191 -42.22 8.43 6.43
C LYS A 191 -42.15 9.51 5.36
N ILE A 192 -43.27 9.74 4.71
CA ILE A 192 -43.53 10.79 3.71
C ILE A 192 -42.99 12.14 4.23
N CYS A 193 -42.03 12.72 3.51
CA CYS A 193 -41.43 14.03 3.76
C CYS A 193 -40.67 14.20 5.10
N SER A 194 -39.64 13.38 5.37
CA SER A 194 -38.63 13.77 6.37
C SER A 194 -37.79 14.93 5.85
N ILE A 195 -37.79 16.05 6.57
CA ILE A 195 -36.83 17.15 6.36
C ILE A 195 -35.42 16.58 6.51
N ASN A 196 -34.51 16.93 5.59
CA ASN A 196 -33.11 16.51 5.66
C ASN A 196 -32.52 16.90 7.03
N ARG A 197 -32.24 15.89 7.88
CA ARG A 197 -31.66 16.07 9.22
C ARG A 197 -30.28 16.72 9.18
N HIS A 198 -29.63 16.69 8.02
CA HIS A 198 -28.31 17.22 7.75
C HIS A 198 -28.35 18.49 6.88
N PHE A 199 -29.45 19.25 6.86
CA PHE A 199 -29.56 20.49 6.07
C PHE A 199 -28.44 21.52 6.32
N GLY A 200 -27.85 21.52 7.52
CA GLY A 200 -26.72 22.40 7.87
C GLY A 200 -25.33 21.82 7.55
N ASN A 201 -25.24 20.62 6.97
CA ASN A 201 -23.96 20.03 6.58
C ASN A 201 -23.50 20.56 5.22
N VAL A 202 -22.18 20.65 5.05
CA VAL A 202 -21.57 21.00 3.75
C VAL A 202 -21.73 19.89 2.71
N LEU A 203 -21.88 18.64 3.15
CA LEU A 203 -22.04 17.46 2.31
C LEU A 203 -23.52 17.14 2.08
N THR A 204 -23.91 17.07 0.80
CA THR A 204 -25.23 16.62 0.35
C THR A 204 -25.09 15.28 -0.36
N PRO A 205 -25.68 14.17 0.14
CA PRO A 205 -25.68 12.88 -0.54
C PRO A 205 -26.31 12.97 -1.94
N CYS A 206 -25.71 12.29 -2.93
CA CYS A 206 -26.17 12.32 -4.32
C CYS A 206 -26.55 10.93 -4.83
N THR A 207 -25.60 10.00 -4.86
CA THR A 207 -25.77 8.70 -5.52
C THR A 207 -24.81 7.67 -4.93
N VAL A 208 -25.09 6.41 -5.22
CA VAL A 208 -24.19 5.29 -4.96
C VAL A 208 -23.66 4.78 -6.30
N LEU A 209 -22.37 4.45 -6.36
CA LEU A 209 -21.69 3.98 -7.57
C LEU A 209 -21.15 2.57 -7.35
N PRO A 210 -21.51 1.58 -8.18
CA PRO A 210 -20.87 0.27 -8.16
C PRO A 210 -19.50 0.37 -8.82
N VAL A 211 -18.45 0.00 -8.09
CA VAL A 211 -17.06 0.09 -8.55
C VAL A 211 -16.31 -1.17 -8.14
N LYS A 212 -15.51 -1.71 -9.06
CA LYS A 212 -14.66 -2.87 -8.82
C LYS A 212 -13.40 -2.46 -8.05
N ILE A 213 -13.35 -2.80 -6.77
CA ILE A 213 -12.27 -2.39 -5.85
C ILE A 213 -11.93 -3.51 -4.86
N TYR A 214 -10.80 -3.37 -4.18
CA TYR A 214 -10.40 -4.27 -3.10
C TYR A 214 -11.05 -3.89 -1.76
N SER A 215 -11.79 -4.81 -1.16
CA SER A 215 -12.12 -4.73 0.27
C SER A 215 -10.92 -5.17 1.11
N ASP A 216 -10.67 -4.46 2.21
CA ASP A 216 -9.60 -4.76 3.15
C ASP A 216 -10.15 -5.44 4.41
N ALA A 217 -9.69 -6.65 4.70
CA ALA A 217 -10.04 -7.39 5.90
C ALA A 217 -8.78 -7.71 6.71
N ARG A 218 -8.80 -7.35 8.00
CA ARG A 218 -7.71 -7.64 8.94
C ARG A 218 -8.19 -8.65 9.98
N ASN A 219 -7.50 -9.78 10.05
CA ASN A 219 -7.78 -10.86 10.97
C ASN A 219 -6.67 -10.96 12.02
N VAL A 220 -7.04 -11.10 13.29
CA VAL A 220 -6.08 -11.43 14.35
C VAL A 220 -5.78 -12.92 14.29
N LEU A 221 -4.50 -13.27 14.22
CA LEU A 221 -4.04 -14.66 14.05
C LEU A 221 -3.60 -15.31 15.37
N SER A 222 -3.81 -14.63 16.50
CA SER A 222 -3.57 -15.18 17.83
C SER A 222 -4.34 -16.48 18.04
N GLY A 223 -3.65 -17.52 18.50
CA GLY A 223 -4.23 -18.86 18.64
C GLY A 223 -4.31 -19.67 17.35
N ILE A 224 -4.02 -19.11 16.18
CA ILE A 224 -3.82 -19.86 14.94
C ILE A 224 -2.33 -20.17 14.78
N ILE A 225 -1.49 -19.13 14.71
CA ILE A 225 -0.03 -19.29 14.52
C ILE A 225 0.71 -19.70 15.79
N ASP A 226 0.09 -19.50 16.96
CA ASP A 226 0.65 -19.85 18.27
C ASP A 226 0.27 -21.27 18.71
N SER A 227 -0.72 -21.89 18.04
CA SER A 227 -1.24 -23.20 18.40
C SER A 227 -0.25 -24.30 18.05
N ARG A 228 0.12 -25.14 19.03
CA ARG A 228 1.07 -26.23 18.83
C ARG A 228 0.58 -27.27 17.82
N ASP A 229 -0.72 -27.52 17.76
CA ASP A 229 -1.28 -28.51 16.83
C ASP A 229 -1.15 -28.01 15.38
N ASN A 230 -1.48 -26.73 15.15
CA ASN A 230 -1.30 -26.09 13.85
C ASN A 230 0.17 -26.04 13.42
N LEU A 231 1.09 -25.74 14.35
CA LEU A 231 2.53 -25.71 14.07
C LEU A 231 3.11 -27.09 13.73
N ARG A 232 2.57 -28.16 14.32
CA ARG A 232 2.95 -29.54 13.98
C ARG A 232 2.48 -29.91 12.58
N GLU A 233 1.23 -29.60 12.26
CA GLU A 233 0.70 -29.82 10.90
C GLU A 233 1.45 -28.98 9.86
N PHE A 234 1.74 -27.72 10.18
CA PHE A 234 2.49 -26.79 9.32
C PHE A 234 3.81 -27.38 8.83
N LYS A 235 4.58 -28.04 9.71
CA LYS A 235 5.85 -28.69 9.32
C LYS A 235 5.63 -29.79 8.26
N GLY A 236 4.61 -30.63 8.45
CA GLY A 236 4.27 -31.70 7.52
C GLY A 236 3.73 -31.17 6.19
N ASP A 237 2.88 -30.14 6.24
CA ASP A 237 2.32 -29.50 5.06
C ASP A 237 3.41 -28.77 4.26
N LEU A 238 4.37 -28.12 4.93
CA LEU A 238 5.47 -27.43 4.26
C LEU A 238 6.24 -28.35 3.31
N VAL A 239 6.53 -29.57 3.74
CA VAL A 239 7.22 -30.56 2.92
C VAL A 239 6.36 -30.93 1.69
N LYS A 240 5.05 -31.13 1.88
CA LYS A 240 4.12 -31.40 0.77
C LYS A 240 4.05 -30.23 -0.22
N VAL A 241 3.96 -29.00 0.26
CA VAL A 241 3.90 -27.79 -0.57
C VAL A 241 5.22 -27.58 -1.32
N LEU A 242 6.38 -27.78 -0.67
CA LEU A 242 7.69 -27.73 -1.33
C LEU A 242 7.79 -28.75 -2.47
N VAL A 243 7.36 -30.00 -2.23
CA VAL A 243 7.31 -31.03 -3.27
C VAL A 243 6.47 -30.56 -4.45
N TRP A 244 5.25 -30.06 -4.19
CA TRP A 244 4.35 -29.62 -5.25
C TRP A 244 4.94 -28.46 -6.08
N ILE A 245 5.48 -27.43 -5.42
CA ILE A 245 6.07 -26.27 -6.11
C ILE A 245 7.29 -26.67 -6.95
N LEU A 246 8.21 -27.47 -6.39
CA LEU A 246 9.43 -27.86 -7.11
C LEU A 246 9.14 -28.77 -8.30
N VAL A 247 8.20 -29.71 -8.16
CA VAL A 247 7.79 -30.59 -9.26
C VAL A 247 7.11 -29.78 -10.38
N GLN A 248 6.19 -28.87 -10.03
CA GLN A 248 5.54 -27.99 -11.01
C GLN A 248 6.55 -27.07 -11.72
N TYR A 249 7.51 -26.52 -10.98
CA TYR A 249 8.58 -25.70 -11.57
C TYR A 249 9.42 -26.52 -12.56
N CYS A 250 9.88 -27.72 -12.19
CA CYS A 250 10.68 -28.57 -13.07
C CYS A 250 9.90 -28.99 -14.33
N SER A 251 8.59 -29.27 -14.18
CA SER A 251 7.70 -29.58 -15.30
C SER A 251 7.51 -28.41 -16.26
N ARG A 252 7.34 -27.19 -15.75
CA ARG A 252 7.24 -25.99 -16.58
C ARG A 252 8.56 -25.69 -17.29
N ARG A 253 9.68 -25.85 -16.60
CA ARG A 253 11.03 -25.65 -17.16
C ARG A 253 11.33 -26.59 -18.32
N SER A 254 10.99 -27.87 -18.20
CA SER A 254 11.20 -28.85 -19.27
C SER A 254 10.37 -28.52 -20.50
N SER A 255 9.11 -28.11 -20.32
CA SER A 255 8.25 -27.66 -21.42
C SER A 255 8.83 -26.44 -22.17
N MET A 256 9.45 -25.50 -21.45
CA MET A 256 10.12 -24.34 -22.07
C MET A 256 11.36 -24.77 -22.83
N GLN A 257 12.19 -25.66 -22.27
CA GLN A 257 13.39 -26.16 -22.93
C GLN A 257 13.06 -26.97 -24.20
N GLU A 258 12.00 -27.80 -24.17
CA GLU A 258 11.53 -28.51 -25.36
C GLU A 258 11.02 -27.55 -26.45
N ASN A 259 10.29 -26.49 -26.08
CA ASN A 259 9.79 -25.50 -27.03
C ASN A 259 10.92 -24.69 -27.68
N VAL A 260 11.97 -24.34 -26.91
CA VAL A 260 13.17 -23.70 -27.44
C VAL A 260 13.91 -24.65 -28.39
N GLN A 261 14.10 -25.92 -28.02
CA GLN A 261 14.75 -26.91 -28.89
C GLN A 261 13.95 -27.24 -30.16
N LYS A 262 12.61 -27.30 -30.10
CA LYS A 262 11.73 -27.44 -31.27
C LYS A 262 11.80 -26.22 -32.19
N THR A 263 11.98 -25.02 -31.62
CA THR A 263 12.15 -23.77 -32.39
C THR A 263 13.54 -23.69 -33.03
N GLU A 264 14.60 -24.12 -32.34
CA GLU A 264 15.96 -24.22 -32.88
C GLU A 264 16.09 -25.33 -33.95
N ASN A 265 15.41 -26.46 -33.78
CA ASN A 265 15.42 -27.53 -34.78
C ASN A 265 14.60 -27.19 -36.03
N LYS A 266 13.59 -26.30 -35.93
CA LYS A 266 12.97 -25.66 -37.11
C LYS A 266 13.84 -24.55 -37.72
N GLY A 267 14.78 -23.98 -36.96
CA GLY A 267 15.72 -22.95 -37.41
C GLY A 267 16.99 -23.48 -38.12
N LYS A 268 17.26 -24.79 -38.09
CA LYS A 268 18.43 -25.41 -38.76
C LYS A 268 18.25 -25.70 -40.26
N ALA A 269 17.33 -24.99 -40.92
CA ALA A 269 17.25 -24.92 -42.38
C ALA A 269 17.12 -23.46 -42.88
N SER A 270 18.04 -22.58 -42.48
CA SER A 270 18.45 -21.41 -43.27
C SER A 270 19.62 -20.68 -42.60
N LEU A 271 20.79 -20.64 -43.24
CA LEU A 271 21.93 -19.81 -42.83
C LEU A 271 21.69 -18.33 -43.22
N ILE A 272 21.50 -17.51 -42.17
CA ILE A 272 22.07 -16.17 -41.89
C ILE A 272 22.07 -15.09 -43.00
N ILE A 273 21.38 -13.96 -42.74
CA ILE A 273 21.98 -12.60 -42.75
C ILE A 273 21.37 -11.79 -41.59
N LEU A 274 22.21 -11.42 -40.61
CA LEU A 274 21.97 -10.37 -39.60
C LEU A 274 22.50 -9.04 -40.15
N PRO A 275 21.76 -7.92 -40.09
CA PRO A 275 22.34 -6.60 -40.27
C PRO A 275 22.66 -5.93 -38.92
N GLY A 276 23.96 -5.70 -38.70
CA GLY A 276 24.51 -4.42 -38.25
C GLY A 276 24.17 -3.91 -36.84
N LEU A 277 25.00 -4.30 -35.87
CA LEU A 277 25.20 -3.57 -34.63
C LEU A 277 25.94 -2.25 -34.94
N ASN A 278 25.27 -1.10 -34.84
CA ASN A 278 25.91 0.22 -34.85
C ASN A 278 25.84 0.85 -33.45
N THR A 279 27.02 1.23 -32.99
CA THR A 279 27.34 1.97 -31.76
C THR A 279 26.85 3.43 -31.75
N SER A 280 26.24 3.84 -30.62
CA SER A 280 26.33 5.17 -29.94
C SER A 280 25.66 6.40 -30.63
N PRO A 281 25.15 7.44 -29.91
CA PRO A 281 25.63 7.91 -28.61
C PRO A 281 24.63 8.32 -27.53
N GLN A 282 25.18 8.30 -26.31
CA GLN A 282 24.69 8.92 -25.09
C GLN A 282 24.19 10.36 -25.31
N THR A 283 23.08 10.71 -24.65
CA THR A 283 22.79 12.09 -24.29
C THR A 283 22.17 12.15 -22.89
N LYS A 284 23.02 12.59 -21.95
CA LYS A 284 22.81 13.16 -20.61
C LYS A 284 21.36 13.34 -20.12
N SER A 285 21.02 12.68 -19.01
CA SER A 285 20.07 13.18 -18.01
C SER A 285 20.87 13.67 -16.78
N PRO A 286 20.42 14.73 -16.09
CA PRO A 286 21.20 15.33 -15.00
C PRO A 286 21.15 14.47 -13.73
N GLU A 287 22.27 14.52 -13.03
CA GLU A 287 22.51 13.97 -11.70
C GLU A 287 21.56 14.62 -10.69
N ASP A 288 20.90 13.81 -9.85
CA ASP A 288 20.56 14.20 -8.49
C ASP A 288 20.97 13.07 -7.53
N THR A 289 21.80 13.47 -6.59
CA THR A 289 22.54 12.67 -5.63
C THR A 289 21.59 12.04 -4.61
N VAL A 290 21.49 10.72 -4.60
CA VAL A 290 20.86 9.97 -3.50
C VAL A 290 21.83 9.98 -2.32
N SER A 291 21.56 10.83 -1.33
CA SER A 291 22.15 10.72 0.00
C SER A 291 21.54 9.51 0.71
N LEU A 292 22.36 8.47 0.89
CA LEU A 292 22.10 7.38 1.82
C LEU A 292 22.10 7.93 3.25
N ASN A 293 20.90 8.06 3.84
CA ASN A 293 20.74 8.10 5.29
C ASN A 293 20.12 6.78 5.74
N SER A 294 20.84 6.14 6.65
CA SER A 294 20.42 5.00 7.46
C SER A 294 19.35 5.40 8.46
N GLU A 295 18.42 4.45 8.70
CA GLU A 295 17.49 4.37 9.84
C GLU A 295 16.32 5.38 9.84
N ILE A 296 15.10 4.88 9.61
CA ILE A 296 14.03 4.78 10.63
C ILE A 296 13.13 3.59 10.24
N LEU A 297 12.97 2.70 11.20
CA LEU A 297 12.07 1.57 11.24
C LEU A 297 10.71 2.10 11.73
N ASP A 298 9.87 2.61 10.82
CA ASP A 298 8.47 2.92 11.17
C ASP A 298 7.62 1.68 10.91
N ASP A 299 7.65 0.83 11.92
CA ASP A 299 6.72 -0.27 12.12
C ASP A 299 5.40 0.30 12.65
N TRP A 300 4.30 -0.25 12.18
CA TRP A 300 2.92 0.20 12.41
C TRP A 300 2.62 0.50 13.89
N SER A 301 2.52 1.77 14.26
CA SER A 301 2.09 2.20 15.60
C SER A 301 0.74 2.94 15.55
N ASP A 302 -0.26 2.37 16.21
CA ASP A 302 -1.50 3.02 16.64
C ASP A 302 -1.26 3.83 17.93
N ASP A 303 -0.92 5.12 17.81
CA ASP A 303 -0.88 6.02 18.97
C ASP A 303 -2.29 6.48 19.36
N VAL A 304 -2.90 5.74 20.28
CA VAL A 304 -4.12 6.16 20.99
C VAL A 304 -3.75 6.55 22.42
N LEU A 305 -3.50 7.85 22.64
CA LEU A 305 -3.37 8.40 23.99
C LEU A 305 -4.76 8.65 24.59
N GLY A 306 -5.13 7.82 25.56
CA GLY A 306 -6.25 8.05 26.48
C GLY A 306 -5.81 8.79 27.73
N ASP A 307 -6.58 9.81 28.11
CA ASP A 307 -6.45 10.64 29.30
C ASP A 307 -6.47 9.85 30.62
N GLU A 308 -5.62 10.24 31.57
CA GLU A 308 -5.92 10.14 33.02
C GLU A 308 -5.27 11.29 33.82
N PRO A 309 -5.79 11.60 35.03
CA PRO A 309 -5.97 12.98 35.50
C PRO A 309 -4.86 13.56 36.37
N THR A 310 -4.74 14.89 36.32
CA THR A 310 -3.89 15.72 37.19
C THR A 310 -4.12 15.53 38.70
N PRO A 311 -3.06 15.73 39.52
CA PRO A 311 -3.15 16.76 40.55
C PRO A 311 -1.91 17.68 40.67
N LYS A 312 -2.18 18.87 41.22
CA LYS A 312 -1.31 20.05 41.40
C LYS A 312 -0.21 19.86 42.47
N LYS A 313 0.99 20.45 42.26
CA LYS A 313 1.54 21.60 43.04
C LYS A 313 3.01 21.98 42.71
N GLU A 314 3.18 23.26 42.40
CA GLU A 314 4.21 24.26 42.81
C GLU A 314 5.73 23.96 42.89
N ASN A 315 6.47 24.72 42.07
CA ASN A 315 7.44 25.80 42.40
C ASN A 315 8.93 25.70 41.99
N GLU A 316 9.39 26.82 41.38
CA GLU A 316 10.76 27.38 41.23
C GLU A 316 11.77 26.64 40.33
N GLY A 317 12.58 27.26 39.45
CA GLY A 317 12.82 28.64 39.04
C GLY A 317 14.02 28.68 38.04
N LYS A 318 13.98 29.63 37.09
CA LYS A 318 15.08 30.26 36.28
C LYS A 318 16.26 29.40 35.78
N ASP A 319 16.49 29.36 34.46
CA ASP A 319 17.53 30.21 33.84
C ASP A 319 17.47 30.25 32.30
N GLN A 320 17.99 31.36 31.75
CA GLN A 320 17.95 31.80 30.36
C GLN A 320 19.02 31.13 29.48
N LEU A 321 18.76 30.95 28.17
CA LEU A 321 19.62 31.54 27.13
C LEU A 321 19.01 31.47 25.72
N ARG A 322 19.07 32.60 25.01
CA ARG A 322 18.74 32.80 23.60
C ARG A 322 19.88 32.27 22.71
N VAL A 323 19.55 31.70 21.55
CA VAL A 323 20.46 31.66 20.39
C VAL A 323 19.68 32.08 19.14
N LEU A 324 20.28 33.02 18.41
CA LEU A 324 19.79 33.72 17.24
C LEU A 324 20.49 33.13 16.00
N GLN A 325 19.77 33.00 14.90
CA GLN A 325 20.24 32.54 13.59
C GLN A 325 21.23 33.53 12.93
N SER A 326 22.15 33.02 12.13
CA SER A 326 22.56 33.70 10.88
C SER A 326 23.19 32.74 9.87
N ILE A 327 22.58 32.71 8.69
CA ILE A 327 22.98 32.09 7.42
C ILE A 327 24.22 32.80 6.84
N ASN A 328 25.11 32.06 6.14
CA ASN A 328 25.69 32.46 4.84
C ASN A 328 26.63 31.37 4.25
N LEU A 329 26.37 31.01 2.99
CA LEU A 329 27.19 30.20 2.07
C LEU A 329 28.42 30.98 1.56
N PRO A 330 29.51 30.31 1.14
CA PRO A 330 29.76 30.16 -0.32
C PRO A 330 30.55 28.90 -0.77
N LEU A 331 30.41 28.54 -2.06
CA LEU A 331 31.26 27.65 -2.90
C LEU A 331 32.37 28.48 -3.61
N PRO A 332 33.29 27.94 -4.45
CA PRO A 332 34.03 26.66 -4.49
C PRO A 332 35.56 26.83 -4.80
N GLY A 333 36.36 25.74 -4.72
CA GLY A 333 37.62 25.59 -5.47
C GLY A 333 38.93 26.00 -4.78
N SER A 334 39.61 25.02 -4.17
CA SER A 334 41.07 25.03 -3.98
C SER A 334 41.53 23.62 -3.60
N VAL A 335 42.26 22.99 -4.50
CA VAL A 335 43.05 21.78 -4.27
C VAL A 335 44.45 22.27 -3.92
N GLU A 336 45.02 21.86 -2.80
CA GLU A 336 46.36 21.26 -2.79
C GLU A 336 46.77 20.71 -1.43
N SER A 337 47.72 19.81 -1.55
CA SER A 337 48.06 18.65 -0.73
C SER A 337 49.26 18.88 0.17
N GLN A 338 49.57 17.82 0.94
CA GLN A 338 50.89 17.48 1.49
C GLN A 338 51.35 18.27 2.73
N MET A 339 52.06 17.72 3.72
CA MET A 339 52.50 16.37 4.12
C MET A 339 53.31 16.61 5.42
N VAL A 340 53.33 15.64 6.35
CA VAL A 340 54.39 15.38 7.38
C VAL A 340 54.67 16.51 8.40
N GLY A 341 54.75 16.30 9.71
CA GLY A 341 54.72 15.13 10.55
C GLY A 341 55.20 15.48 11.98
N ASP A 342 54.90 14.55 12.89
CA ASP A 342 55.60 14.20 14.12
C ASP A 342 55.56 15.04 15.44
N ARG A 343 55.05 14.32 16.47
CA ARG A 343 55.45 14.24 17.91
C ARG A 343 55.08 15.39 18.85
N SER A 344 54.75 15.20 20.13
CA SER A 344 54.42 14.04 21.01
C SER A 344 54.01 14.65 22.38
N LEU A 345 52.97 14.14 23.08
CA LEU A 345 53.01 13.51 24.42
C LEU A 345 52.03 14.29 25.34
N GLY A 346 51.09 13.78 26.14
CA GLY A 346 50.53 12.46 26.47
C GLY A 346 49.72 12.60 27.79
N LYS A 347 48.58 11.91 27.95
CA LYS A 347 48.07 11.24 29.19
C LYS A 347 46.61 10.76 29.06
N PHE A 348 46.46 9.42 29.03
CA PHE A 348 45.48 8.49 29.66
C PHE A 348 44.10 9.01 30.13
N THR A 349 42.95 8.33 30.03
CA THR A 349 42.46 6.92 29.88
C THR A 349 40.96 7.05 29.49
N GLU A 350 40.23 6.21 28.76
CA GLU A 350 39.98 4.76 28.84
C GLU A 350 39.05 4.33 27.66
N ASN A 351 38.95 3.02 27.39
CA ASN A 351 37.99 2.28 26.54
C ASN A 351 38.23 2.20 25.01
N SER A 352 38.87 1.11 24.57
CA SER A 352 38.77 0.58 23.20
C SER A 352 38.79 -0.95 23.18
N LEU A 353 37.62 -1.57 23.03
CA LEU A 353 37.48 -2.88 22.41
C LEU A 353 37.08 -2.61 20.97
N TYR A 354 38.01 -2.70 20.02
CA TYR A 354 37.82 -3.19 18.65
C TYR A 354 39.16 -3.13 17.89
N LYS A 355 39.52 -4.30 17.34
CA LYS A 355 40.28 -4.57 16.11
C LYS A 355 41.79 -4.89 16.18
N ALA A 356 42.03 -6.12 15.71
CA ALA A 356 43.18 -6.64 14.94
C ALA A 356 44.50 -6.93 15.67
N VAL A 357 44.63 -8.17 16.12
CA VAL A 357 45.91 -8.89 16.15
C VAL A 357 45.92 -9.86 14.98
N ILE A 358 46.77 -9.60 13.99
CA ILE A 358 47.18 -10.59 12.98
C ILE A 358 48.15 -11.53 13.70
N LEU A 359 47.68 -12.75 13.99
CA LEU A 359 48.49 -13.84 14.53
C LEU A 359 48.59 -14.90 13.44
N GLY A 360 49.77 -14.99 12.84
CA GLY A 360 50.09 -15.96 11.81
C GLY A 360 50.04 -17.39 12.35
N TYR A 361 49.41 -18.27 11.57
CA TYR A 361 49.46 -19.72 11.71
C TYR A 361 50.12 -20.33 10.45
N PRO A 362 50.69 -21.54 10.56
CA PRO A 362 51.83 -21.97 9.76
C PRO A 362 51.45 -22.32 8.32
N ALA A 363 52.43 -22.19 7.43
CA ALA A 363 52.36 -22.67 6.06
C ALA A 363 52.06 -24.18 6.04
N ILE A 364 50.88 -24.53 5.53
CA ILE A 364 50.57 -25.88 5.06
C ILE A 364 50.85 -25.88 3.56
N ASP A 365 51.70 -26.81 3.18
CA ASP A 365 52.14 -27.12 1.83
C ASP A 365 50.96 -27.21 0.86
N LYS A 366 51.00 -26.43 -0.23
CA LYS A 366 50.06 -26.59 -1.35
C LYS A 366 50.48 -27.81 -2.15
N GLY A 367 50.18 -28.99 -1.62
CA GLY A 367 49.98 -30.18 -2.44
C GLY A 367 48.76 -29.95 -3.32
N ALA A 368 48.98 -29.90 -4.63
CA ALA A 368 47.91 -29.86 -5.62
C ALA A 368 47.04 -31.11 -5.48
N GLN A 369 45.89 -30.97 -4.81
CA GLN A 369 44.73 -31.81 -5.04
C GLN A 369 43.61 -30.89 -5.51
N GLU A 370 43.49 -30.80 -6.84
CA GLU A 370 42.23 -30.46 -7.48
C GLU A 370 41.22 -31.56 -7.10
N ASP A 371 40.55 -31.39 -5.96
CA ASP A 371 39.29 -32.10 -5.72
C ASP A 371 38.24 -31.48 -6.64
N THR A 372 38.38 -31.84 -7.91
CA THR A 372 37.31 -31.80 -8.89
C THR A 372 36.25 -32.72 -8.33
N ALA A 373 35.24 -32.16 -7.66
CA ALA A 373 34.09 -32.91 -7.18
C ALA A 373 33.37 -33.50 -8.40
N TYR A 374 33.81 -34.68 -8.81
CA TYR A 374 33.18 -35.48 -9.84
C TYR A 374 31.82 -35.90 -9.25
N VAL A 375 30.77 -35.15 -9.57
CA VAL A 375 29.41 -35.63 -9.35
C VAL A 375 29.27 -36.87 -10.22
N PRO A 376 29.04 -38.07 -9.65
CA PRO A 376 28.82 -39.25 -10.46
C PRO A 376 27.59 -38.97 -11.34
N LEU A 377 27.70 -39.18 -12.65
CA LEU A 377 26.56 -39.29 -13.54
C LEU A 377 25.75 -40.51 -13.08
N MET A 378 24.84 -40.30 -12.12
CA MET A 378 23.87 -41.31 -11.73
C MET A 378 22.91 -41.50 -12.91
N GLU A 379 22.91 -42.70 -13.48
CA GLU A 379 22.01 -43.07 -14.57
C GLU A 379 20.59 -43.21 -14.02
N PHE A 380 19.64 -42.47 -14.62
CA PHE A 380 18.22 -42.58 -14.31
C PHE A 380 17.67 -43.94 -14.72
N SER A 381 16.70 -44.44 -13.96
CA SER A 381 16.02 -45.70 -14.31
C SER A 381 15.10 -45.53 -15.53
N CYS A 382 14.60 -44.31 -15.78
CA CYS A 382 13.80 -43.96 -16.95
C CYS A 382 14.47 -42.83 -17.75
N SER A 383 14.47 -42.92 -19.09
CA SER A 383 15.04 -41.89 -19.98
C SER A 383 14.33 -40.55 -19.90
N HIS A 384 13.05 -40.54 -19.50
CA HIS A 384 12.23 -39.33 -19.38
C HIS A 384 12.39 -38.63 -18.02
N SER A 385 12.99 -39.30 -17.01
CA SER A 385 13.28 -38.71 -15.69
C SER A 385 14.22 -37.51 -15.77
N HIS A 386 15.06 -37.42 -16.80
CA HIS A 386 15.96 -36.27 -16.98
C HIS A 386 15.20 -34.95 -17.19
N LEU A 387 14.00 -34.99 -17.80
CA LEU A 387 13.17 -33.83 -18.06
C LEU A 387 12.61 -33.22 -16.77
N LEU A 388 12.32 -34.06 -15.77
CA LEU A 388 11.83 -33.62 -14.46
C LEU A 388 12.94 -33.49 -13.42
N SER A 389 14.21 -33.58 -13.84
CA SER A 389 15.33 -33.53 -12.91
C SER A 389 15.55 -32.13 -12.34
N VAL A 390 15.84 -32.09 -11.05
CA VAL A 390 16.18 -30.85 -10.34
C VAL A 390 17.49 -30.27 -10.92
N PRO A 391 17.65 -28.93 -11.08
CA PRO A 391 18.89 -28.32 -11.52
C PRO A 391 20.13 -28.86 -10.82
N GLU A 392 21.23 -29.07 -11.56
CA GLU A 392 22.46 -29.68 -11.03
C GLU A 392 23.04 -28.90 -9.85
N GLU A 393 22.95 -27.57 -9.90
CA GLU A 393 23.39 -26.67 -8.83
C GLU A 393 22.68 -26.96 -7.50
N TRP A 394 21.43 -27.43 -7.54
CA TRP A 394 20.62 -27.72 -6.35
C TRP A 394 20.86 -29.12 -5.79
N ARG A 395 21.67 -29.95 -6.47
CA ARG A 395 22.04 -31.31 -6.03
C ARG A 395 23.26 -31.33 -5.11
N SER A 396 23.90 -30.18 -4.89
CA SER A 396 25.07 -30.08 -4.02
C SER A 396 24.70 -30.25 -2.54
N ASN A 397 25.57 -30.93 -1.79
CA ASN A 397 25.34 -31.23 -0.37
C ASN A 397 25.82 -30.07 0.51
N CYS A 398 24.92 -29.47 1.30
CA CYS A 398 25.26 -28.50 2.34
C CYS A 398 24.82 -28.93 3.76
N VAL A 399 24.07 -30.04 3.88
CA VAL A 399 23.55 -30.57 5.15
C VAL A 399 24.34 -31.83 5.55
N PRO A 400 24.65 -32.04 6.85
CA PRO A 400 25.28 -33.27 7.33
C PRO A 400 24.49 -34.53 6.96
N SER A 401 25.18 -35.56 6.49
CA SER A 401 24.56 -36.80 5.99
C SER A 401 23.73 -37.55 7.04
N SER A 402 24.08 -37.43 8.33
CA SER A 402 23.29 -37.99 9.44
C SER A 402 21.93 -37.31 9.58
N LYS A 403 21.91 -35.98 9.54
CA LYS A 403 20.69 -35.16 9.59
C LYS A 403 19.83 -35.34 8.35
N MET A 404 20.46 -35.49 7.19
CA MET A 404 19.76 -35.75 5.94
C MET A 404 18.98 -37.08 5.97
N LYS A 405 19.58 -38.14 6.54
CA LYS A 405 18.90 -39.43 6.73
C LYS A 405 17.72 -39.34 7.70
N GLU A 406 17.87 -38.61 8.81
CA GLU A 406 16.78 -38.37 9.76
C GLU A 406 15.61 -37.66 9.07
N MET A 407 15.90 -36.59 8.34
CA MET A 407 14.91 -35.78 7.64
C MET A 407 14.25 -36.48 6.45
N SER A 408 14.98 -37.35 5.74
CA SER A 408 14.39 -38.12 4.61
C SER A 408 13.19 -38.98 5.01
N LEU A 409 13.05 -39.34 6.29
CA LEU A 409 11.91 -40.08 6.82
C LEU A 409 10.62 -39.24 6.86
N LEU A 410 10.74 -37.90 6.84
CA LEU A 410 9.59 -36.98 6.81
C LEU A 410 9.05 -36.74 5.39
N PHE A 411 9.74 -37.24 4.36
CA PHE A 411 9.35 -37.02 2.98
C PHE A 411 8.07 -37.81 2.63
N PRO A 412 7.00 -37.14 2.17
CA PRO A 412 5.73 -37.80 1.86
C PRO A 412 5.79 -38.45 0.47
N GLU A 413 6.25 -39.70 0.42
CA GLU A 413 6.37 -40.49 -0.83
C GLU A 413 5.05 -40.57 -1.61
N ASP A 414 3.95 -40.90 -0.91
CA ASP A 414 2.64 -41.10 -1.53
C ASP A 414 2.14 -39.81 -2.20
N TRP A 415 2.45 -38.66 -1.57
CA TRP A 415 2.15 -37.34 -2.12
C TRP A 415 3.00 -37.03 -3.34
N TYR A 416 4.31 -37.29 -3.29
CA TYR A 416 5.21 -37.09 -4.43
C TYR A 416 4.74 -37.87 -5.66
N GLN A 417 4.39 -39.15 -5.48
CA GLN A 417 3.87 -39.98 -6.56
C GLN A 417 2.52 -39.48 -7.07
N PHE A 418 1.64 -39.00 -6.18
CA PHE A 418 0.37 -38.40 -6.57
C PHE A 418 0.56 -37.14 -7.42
N VAL A 419 1.42 -36.21 -6.99
CA VAL A 419 1.69 -34.96 -7.73
C VAL A 419 2.27 -35.24 -9.11
N LEU A 420 3.21 -36.18 -9.22
CA LEU A 420 3.76 -36.57 -10.53
C LEU A 420 2.67 -37.05 -11.49
N ARG A 421 1.71 -37.85 -11.02
CA ARG A 421 0.60 -38.38 -11.84
C ARG A 421 -0.35 -37.29 -12.35
N GLN A 422 -0.39 -36.11 -11.70
CA GLN A 422 -1.24 -34.99 -12.10
C GLN A 422 -0.57 -34.08 -13.16
N LEU A 423 0.69 -34.31 -13.53
CA LEU A 423 1.38 -33.46 -14.51
C LEU A 423 0.85 -33.67 -15.94
N GLU A 424 0.32 -32.61 -16.53
CA GLU A 424 -0.22 -32.60 -17.90
C GLU A 424 0.85 -32.61 -19.00
N CYS A 425 2.14 -32.43 -18.66
CA CYS A 425 3.21 -32.24 -19.65
C CYS A 425 3.54 -33.47 -20.51
N PHE A 426 3.06 -34.67 -20.15
CA PHE A 426 3.32 -35.89 -20.92
C PHE A 426 2.05 -36.33 -21.65
N PRO A 427 2.00 -36.31 -23.00
CA PRO A 427 0.83 -36.70 -23.74
C PRO A 427 0.58 -38.21 -23.58
N SER A 428 -0.41 -38.58 -22.77
CA SER A 428 -1.20 -39.82 -22.80
C SER A 428 -0.50 -41.14 -23.22
N GLU A 429 0.78 -41.34 -22.93
CA GLU A 429 1.41 -42.66 -22.97
C GLU A 429 1.40 -43.20 -21.54
N GLY A 430 0.30 -43.90 -21.21
CA GLY A 430 -0.11 -44.26 -19.85
C GLY A 430 0.85 -45.09 -18.98
N ASN A 431 2.09 -45.36 -19.42
CA ASN A 431 3.10 -46.06 -18.63
C ASN A 431 4.33 -45.19 -18.25
N VAL A 432 4.58 -44.06 -18.92
CA VAL A 432 5.82 -43.28 -18.71
C VAL A 432 5.84 -42.62 -17.34
N LEU A 433 4.70 -42.06 -16.90
CA LEU A 433 4.56 -41.41 -15.59
C LEU A 433 4.70 -42.41 -14.42
N GLU A 434 4.27 -43.66 -14.60
CA GLU A 434 4.49 -44.71 -13.60
C GLU A 434 5.95 -45.13 -13.50
N GLU A 435 6.67 -45.16 -14.62
CA GLU A 435 8.10 -45.48 -14.63
C GLU A 435 8.94 -44.36 -14.01
N ILE A 436 8.60 -43.09 -14.28
CA ILE A 436 9.22 -41.93 -13.66
C ILE A 436 8.96 -41.93 -12.14
N ALA A 437 7.73 -42.18 -11.70
CA ALA A 437 7.39 -42.20 -10.28
C ALA A 437 8.11 -43.33 -9.50
N LYS A 438 8.55 -44.39 -10.19
CA LYS A 438 9.32 -45.49 -9.60
C LYS A 438 10.84 -45.25 -9.63
N ASP A 439 11.31 -44.17 -10.27
CA ASP A 439 12.73 -43.86 -10.39
C ASP A 439 13.32 -43.38 -9.05
N ARG A 440 14.17 -44.22 -8.47
CA ARG A 440 14.80 -43.95 -7.16
C ARG A 440 15.75 -42.76 -7.21
N VAL A 441 16.48 -42.60 -8.32
CA VAL A 441 17.49 -41.54 -8.47
C VAL A 441 16.81 -40.17 -8.53
N LEU A 442 15.73 -40.07 -9.31
CA LEU A 442 14.95 -38.84 -9.41
C LEU A 442 14.37 -38.46 -8.06
N LYS A 443 13.78 -39.42 -7.36
CA LYS A 443 13.28 -39.20 -6.02
C LYS A 443 14.36 -38.72 -5.07
N ASP A 444 15.52 -39.37 -5.04
CA ASP A 444 16.60 -39.02 -4.13
C ASP A 444 17.05 -37.56 -4.34
N PHE A 445 17.02 -37.06 -5.58
CA PHE A 445 17.25 -35.63 -5.86
C PHE A 445 16.16 -34.71 -5.30
N TYR A 446 14.88 -35.09 -5.39
CA TYR A 446 13.79 -34.31 -4.80
C TYR A 446 13.82 -34.33 -3.26
N VAL A 447 14.08 -35.50 -2.66
CA VAL A 447 14.30 -35.62 -1.21
C VAL A 447 15.44 -34.71 -0.78
N HIS A 448 16.54 -34.73 -1.54
CA HIS A 448 17.68 -33.86 -1.29
C HIS A 448 17.33 -32.37 -1.30
N ALA A 449 16.74 -31.90 -2.39
CA ALA A 449 16.39 -30.50 -2.55
C ALA A 449 15.34 -30.04 -1.52
N VAL A 450 14.26 -30.80 -1.33
CA VAL A 450 13.16 -30.44 -0.42
C VAL A 450 13.64 -30.40 1.03
N MET A 451 14.36 -31.43 1.49
CA MET A 451 14.80 -31.45 2.89
C MET A 451 15.91 -30.43 3.16
N THR A 452 16.73 -30.10 2.16
CA THR A 452 17.68 -28.98 2.27
C THR A 452 16.95 -27.65 2.41
N CYS A 453 15.88 -27.43 1.63
CA CYS A 453 15.05 -26.23 1.76
C CYS A 453 14.37 -26.18 3.13
N TYR A 454 13.76 -27.28 3.57
CA TYR A 454 13.15 -27.40 4.89
C TYR A 454 14.17 -27.10 6.01
N PHE A 455 15.38 -27.64 5.91
CA PHE A 455 16.44 -27.40 6.89
C PHE A 455 16.86 -25.93 6.94
N SER A 456 16.96 -25.25 5.78
CA SER A 456 17.31 -23.83 5.75
C SER A 456 16.26 -22.93 6.44
N LEU A 457 14.99 -23.35 6.46
CA LEU A 457 13.89 -22.60 7.07
C LEU A 457 13.84 -22.74 8.59
N PHE A 458 14.31 -23.86 9.15
CA PHE A 458 14.22 -24.16 10.60
C PHE A 458 15.55 -24.48 11.29
N CYS A 459 16.68 -24.45 10.57
CA CYS A 459 18.02 -24.79 11.06
C CYS A 459 18.15 -26.20 11.71
N GLY A 460 17.21 -27.12 11.42
CA GLY A 460 17.28 -28.51 11.90
C GLY A 460 16.86 -28.75 13.35
N ASP A 461 16.32 -27.74 14.04
CA ASP A 461 15.74 -27.93 15.36
C ASP A 461 14.34 -28.54 15.23
N ASN A 462 14.10 -29.65 15.94
CA ASN A 462 12.77 -30.28 16.01
C ASN A 462 11.75 -29.45 16.81
N MET A 463 12.17 -28.30 17.36
CA MET A 463 11.32 -27.40 18.13
C MET A 463 10.27 -26.74 17.24
N ASP A 464 9.10 -26.48 17.79
CA ASP A 464 8.05 -25.78 17.06
C ASP A 464 8.48 -24.33 16.81
N PRO A 465 8.36 -23.83 15.57
CA PRO A 465 8.82 -22.48 15.24
C PRO A 465 8.02 -21.47 16.04
N SER A 466 8.70 -20.46 16.59
CA SER A 466 8.00 -19.37 17.25
C SER A 466 7.21 -18.53 16.23
N PRO A 467 6.12 -17.87 16.64
CA PRO A 467 5.37 -16.95 15.78
C PRO A 467 6.26 -15.87 15.15
N GLY A 468 7.21 -15.32 15.93
CA GLY A 468 8.20 -14.37 15.42
C GLY A 468 9.18 -14.97 14.42
N HIS A 469 9.49 -16.27 14.51
CA HIS A 469 10.23 -16.98 13.47
C HIS A 469 9.42 -17.08 12.18
N ILE A 470 8.14 -17.41 12.25
CA ILE A 470 7.25 -17.47 11.09
C ILE A 470 7.18 -16.12 10.37
N LEU A 471 6.99 -15.03 11.13
CA LEU A 471 6.96 -13.68 10.56
C LEU A 471 8.29 -13.32 9.86
N ARG A 472 9.43 -13.59 10.49
CA ARG A 472 10.75 -13.31 9.90
C ARG A 472 10.95 -14.06 8.59
N VAL A 473 10.64 -15.36 8.57
CA VAL A 473 10.75 -16.18 7.35
C VAL A 473 9.77 -15.72 6.28
N PHE A 474 8.54 -15.36 6.63
CA PHE A 474 7.56 -14.79 5.71
C PHE A 474 8.08 -13.50 5.03
N ASN A 475 8.79 -12.67 5.80
CA ASN A 475 9.46 -11.45 5.36
C ASN A 475 10.76 -11.71 4.58
N GLY A 476 11.15 -12.98 4.37
CA GLY A 476 12.36 -13.35 3.65
C GLY A 476 13.63 -13.37 4.51
N VAL A 477 13.51 -13.19 5.83
CA VAL A 477 14.65 -13.23 6.76
C VAL A 477 14.77 -14.63 7.35
N LEU A 478 15.73 -15.41 6.83
CA LEU A 478 16.02 -16.76 7.31
C LEU A 478 17.07 -16.76 8.44
N PRO A 479 17.06 -17.75 9.35
CA PRO A 479 18.13 -17.93 10.34
C PRO A 479 19.46 -18.24 9.67
N TRP A 480 20.55 -17.70 10.24
CA TRP A 480 21.89 -18.00 9.76
C TRP A 480 22.21 -19.49 9.88
N SER A 481 22.60 -20.10 8.76
CA SER A 481 23.04 -21.49 8.67
C SER A 481 23.87 -21.71 7.41
N LEU A 482 24.68 -22.77 7.35
CA LEU A 482 25.41 -23.15 6.13
C LEU A 482 24.47 -23.44 4.95
N ALA A 483 23.24 -23.90 5.25
CA ALA A 483 22.20 -24.10 4.24
C ALA A 483 21.63 -22.77 3.71
N LEU A 484 21.63 -21.71 4.52
CA LEU A 484 21.25 -20.36 4.07
C LEU A 484 22.27 -19.80 3.08
N ASP A 485 23.56 -19.90 3.37
CA ASP A 485 24.62 -19.41 2.46
C ASP A 485 24.48 -20.12 1.10
N TRP A 486 24.33 -21.45 1.14
CA TRP A 486 24.08 -22.27 -0.04
C TRP A 486 22.79 -21.91 -0.81
N MET A 487 21.72 -21.51 -0.11
CA MET A 487 20.46 -21.11 -0.73
C MET A 487 20.51 -19.70 -1.29
N THR A 488 21.26 -18.80 -0.65
CA THR A 488 21.42 -17.40 -1.07
C THR A 488 22.19 -17.30 -2.39
N GLU A 489 23.12 -18.23 -2.63
CA GLU A 489 23.77 -18.41 -3.94
C GLU A 489 22.79 -18.81 -5.06
N LYS A 490 21.57 -19.27 -4.72
CA LYS A 490 20.56 -19.83 -5.64
C LYS A 490 19.25 -19.03 -5.55
N PRO A 491 19.18 -17.83 -6.14
CA PRO A 491 18.06 -16.91 -5.94
C PRO A 491 16.71 -17.50 -6.39
N GLU A 492 16.68 -18.31 -7.45
CA GLU A 492 15.45 -18.96 -7.91
C GLU A 492 14.90 -19.97 -6.87
N LEU A 493 15.77 -20.81 -6.31
CA LEU A 493 15.39 -21.79 -5.29
C LEU A 493 14.92 -21.09 -4.01
N PHE A 494 15.61 -20.00 -3.62
CA PHE A 494 15.22 -19.18 -2.48
C PHE A 494 13.79 -18.62 -2.66
N GLN A 495 13.49 -18.05 -3.84
CA GLN A 495 12.15 -17.52 -4.13
C GLN A 495 11.06 -18.60 -4.13
N LEU A 496 11.35 -19.79 -4.68
CA LEU A 496 10.42 -20.94 -4.64
C LEU A 496 10.20 -21.45 -3.21
N THR A 497 11.26 -21.47 -2.40
CA THR A 497 11.20 -21.88 -0.99
C THR A 497 10.37 -20.91 -0.16
N LEU A 498 10.58 -19.59 -0.34
CA LEU A 498 9.75 -18.57 0.31
C LEU A 498 8.30 -18.65 -0.14
N LYS A 499 8.04 -18.88 -1.43
CA LYS A 499 6.69 -19.09 -1.96
C LYS A 499 6.02 -20.30 -1.29
N ALA A 500 6.73 -21.42 -1.16
CA ALA A 500 6.22 -22.61 -0.48
C ALA A 500 5.88 -22.33 0.98
N PHE A 501 6.75 -21.61 1.68
CA PHE A 501 6.51 -21.20 3.06
C PHE A 501 5.25 -20.34 3.19
N ARG A 502 5.10 -19.34 2.32
CA ARG A 502 3.93 -18.44 2.27
C ARG A 502 2.63 -19.20 1.97
N TYR A 503 2.67 -20.15 1.04
CA TYR A 503 1.52 -21.02 0.72
C TYR A 503 1.14 -21.91 1.90
N THR A 504 2.13 -22.48 2.58
CA THR A 504 1.90 -23.31 3.77
C THR A 504 1.29 -22.49 4.90
N LEU A 505 1.72 -21.24 5.08
CA LEU A 505 1.14 -20.35 6.09
C LEU A 505 -0.32 -20.05 5.79
N LYS A 506 -0.64 -19.73 4.52
CA LYS A 506 -2.01 -19.51 4.09
C LYS A 506 -2.87 -20.76 4.28
N LEU A 507 -2.33 -21.94 3.95
CA LEU A 507 -2.99 -23.22 4.15
C LEU A 507 -3.31 -23.49 5.63
N MET A 508 -2.37 -23.20 6.53
CA MET A 508 -2.60 -23.34 7.97
C MET A 508 -3.73 -22.44 8.47
N ILE A 509 -3.81 -21.19 7.97
CA ILE A 509 -4.89 -20.26 8.30
C ILE A 509 -6.22 -20.74 7.73
N ASP A 510 -6.23 -21.26 6.50
CA ASP A 510 -7.44 -21.78 5.86
C ASP A 510 -7.94 -23.04 6.55
N LYS A 511 -7.05 -23.96 6.92
CA LYS A 511 -7.39 -25.15 7.72
C LYS A 511 -8.03 -24.79 9.07
N ALA A 512 -7.46 -23.78 9.73
CA ALA A 512 -8.01 -23.29 11.01
C ALA A 512 -9.40 -22.66 10.83
N SER A 513 -9.70 -22.11 9.66
CA SER A 513 -10.96 -21.40 9.39
C SER A 513 -12.05 -22.29 8.76
N LEU A 514 -11.67 -23.19 7.85
CA LEU A 514 -12.56 -24.00 7.02
C LEU A 514 -12.63 -25.47 7.46
N GLY A 515 -11.64 -25.94 8.23
CA GLY A 515 -11.53 -27.33 8.67
C GLY A 515 -10.31 -28.06 8.07
N PRO A 516 -10.03 -29.28 8.56
CA PRO A 516 -8.91 -30.08 8.05
C PRO A 516 -9.15 -30.54 6.61
N ILE A 517 -8.07 -30.78 5.88
CA ILE A 517 -8.10 -31.29 4.51
C ILE A 517 -8.37 -32.80 4.55
N GLU A 518 -9.35 -33.26 3.78
CA GLU A 518 -9.80 -34.64 3.75
C GLU A 518 -8.95 -35.53 2.84
N ASP A 519 -8.51 -35.00 1.68
CA ASP A 519 -7.77 -35.78 0.69
C ASP A 519 -6.66 -35.02 -0.08
N PHE A 520 -5.86 -35.77 -0.84
CA PHE A 520 -4.79 -35.21 -1.67
C PHE A 520 -5.30 -34.31 -2.80
N LYS A 521 -6.51 -34.56 -3.30
CA LYS A 521 -7.08 -33.79 -4.40
C LYS A 521 -7.50 -32.40 -3.93
N GLU A 522 -8.10 -32.32 -2.75
CA GLU A 522 -8.45 -31.08 -2.07
C GLU A 522 -7.19 -30.23 -1.80
N LEU A 523 -6.10 -30.84 -1.30
CA LEU A 523 -4.82 -30.15 -1.15
C LEU A 523 -4.32 -29.57 -2.49
N THR A 524 -4.39 -30.35 -3.57
CA THR A 524 -4.00 -29.86 -4.90
C THR A 524 -4.88 -28.68 -5.34
N ASN A 525 -6.20 -28.75 -5.14
CA ASN A 525 -7.12 -27.67 -5.49
C ASN A 525 -6.76 -26.36 -4.75
N TYR A 526 -6.45 -26.43 -3.45
CA TYR A 526 -6.00 -25.26 -2.69
C TYR A 526 -4.71 -24.65 -3.27
N LEU A 527 -3.72 -25.48 -3.62
CA LEU A 527 -2.45 -25.00 -4.17
C LEU A 527 -2.60 -24.41 -5.58
N GLU A 528 -3.48 -24.98 -6.42
CA GLU A 528 -3.83 -24.44 -7.72
C GLU A 528 -4.59 -23.11 -7.61
N GLU A 529 -5.47 -22.98 -6.61
CA GLU A 529 -6.14 -21.71 -6.29
C GLU A 529 -5.11 -20.66 -5.86
N TYR A 530 -4.16 -21.01 -5.00
CA TYR A 530 -3.11 -20.08 -4.57
C TYR A 530 -2.20 -19.62 -5.72
N GLU A 531 -1.94 -20.49 -6.69
CA GLU A 531 -1.17 -20.16 -7.89
C GLU A 531 -1.93 -19.16 -8.79
N SER A 532 -3.19 -19.49 -9.08
CA SER A 532 -4.01 -18.76 -10.06
C SER A 532 -4.59 -17.46 -9.50
N ASN A 533 -5.20 -17.51 -8.32
CA ASN A 533 -6.08 -16.46 -7.80
C ASN A 533 -5.48 -15.63 -6.66
N TRP A 534 -4.44 -16.11 -5.97
CA TRP A 534 -3.86 -15.42 -4.82
C TRP A 534 -2.46 -14.83 -5.07
N TYR A 535 -2.21 -13.60 -4.61
CA TYR A 535 -0.85 -13.11 -4.37
C TYR A 535 -0.56 -13.15 -2.87
N ILE A 536 0.47 -13.90 -2.47
CA ILE A 536 0.82 -14.09 -1.06
C ILE A 536 2.23 -13.54 -0.86
N GLY A 537 2.35 -12.45 -0.12
CA GLY A 537 3.63 -11.73 0.01
C GLY A 537 3.55 -10.48 0.88
N LEU A 538 4.54 -9.59 0.74
CA LEU A 538 4.62 -8.38 1.53
C LEU A 538 3.93 -7.22 0.81
N VAL A 539 3.25 -6.36 1.56
CA VAL A 539 2.62 -5.14 1.02
C VAL A 539 3.67 -4.18 0.43
N SER A 540 4.89 -4.21 0.97
CA SER A 540 6.03 -3.42 0.48
C SER A 540 6.64 -3.93 -0.83
N ASP A 541 6.31 -5.15 -1.26
CA ASP A 541 6.89 -5.74 -2.48
C ASP A 541 6.36 -5.03 -3.74
N GLU A 542 7.21 -4.76 -4.72
CA GLU A 542 6.77 -4.24 -6.03
C GLU A 542 5.79 -5.21 -6.72
N LYS A 543 6.02 -6.52 -6.58
CA LYS A 543 5.12 -7.57 -7.07
C LYS A 543 3.72 -7.51 -6.44
N TRP A 544 3.56 -6.98 -5.22
CA TRP A 544 2.25 -6.73 -4.62
C TRP A 544 1.53 -5.63 -5.40
N LYS A 545 2.22 -4.52 -5.68
CA LYS A 545 1.66 -3.41 -6.47
C LYS A 545 1.26 -3.87 -7.87
N GLU A 546 2.11 -4.67 -8.52
CA GLU A 546 1.81 -5.29 -9.82
C GLU A 546 0.55 -6.17 -9.74
N ALA A 547 0.43 -7.01 -8.70
CA ALA A 547 -0.74 -7.87 -8.52
C ALA A 547 -2.04 -7.08 -8.30
N VAL A 548 -1.98 -5.96 -7.57
CA VAL A 548 -3.11 -5.03 -7.40
C VAL A 548 -3.51 -4.42 -8.75
N LEU A 549 -2.55 -3.92 -9.53
CA LEU A 549 -2.82 -3.31 -10.84
C LEU A 549 -3.29 -4.33 -11.90
N GLN A 550 -2.89 -5.59 -11.77
CA GLN A 550 -3.37 -6.71 -12.58
C GLN A 550 -4.74 -7.24 -12.12
N GLU A 551 -5.35 -6.62 -11.10
CA GLU A 551 -6.66 -7.01 -10.58
C GLU A 551 -6.71 -8.48 -10.13
N LYS A 552 -5.63 -8.96 -9.49
CA LYS A 552 -5.61 -10.34 -8.95
C LYS A 552 -6.73 -10.51 -7.91
N PRO A 553 -7.55 -11.58 -7.96
CA PRO A 553 -8.76 -11.67 -7.13
C PRO A 553 -8.51 -11.53 -5.63
N TYR A 554 -7.43 -12.15 -5.12
CA TYR A 554 -7.12 -12.17 -3.70
C TYR A 554 -5.65 -11.84 -3.44
N LEU A 555 -5.39 -11.10 -2.37
CA LEU A 555 -4.04 -10.87 -1.86
C LEU A 555 -3.99 -11.15 -0.36
N PHE A 556 -2.87 -11.72 0.12
CA PHE A 556 -2.65 -12.00 1.54
C PHE A 556 -1.27 -11.53 2.00
N SER A 557 -1.24 -10.82 3.11
CA SER A 557 0.00 -10.44 3.80
C SER A 557 -0.09 -10.73 5.30
N LEU A 558 1.04 -11.10 5.89
CA LEU A 558 1.20 -11.28 7.33
C LEU A 558 1.84 -10.02 7.93
N GLY A 559 1.29 -9.54 9.03
CA GLY A 559 1.79 -8.39 9.79
C GLY A 559 1.89 -8.69 11.28
N TYR A 560 2.49 -7.76 12.01
CA TYR A 560 2.55 -7.75 13.46
C TYR A 560 2.24 -6.35 13.96
N ASP A 561 1.35 -6.27 14.92
CA ASP A 561 0.98 -5.04 15.60
C ASP A 561 1.75 -4.99 16.93
N PRO A 562 2.78 -4.13 17.07
CA PRO A 562 3.59 -4.01 18.28
C PRO A 562 2.80 -3.44 19.47
N ASN A 563 1.75 -2.65 19.23
CA ASN A 563 0.98 -1.99 20.28
C ASN A 563 0.05 -2.97 20.96
N MET A 564 -0.62 -3.81 20.16
CA MET A 564 -1.48 -4.87 20.65
C MET A 564 -0.70 -6.16 20.97
N GLY A 565 0.53 -6.28 20.47
CA GLY A 565 1.36 -7.48 20.62
C GLY A 565 0.78 -8.70 19.89
N VAL A 566 0.04 -8.48 18.79
CA VAL A 566 -0.68 -9.53 18.06
C VAL A 566 -0.22 -9.62 16.61
N TYR A 567 -0.25 -10.83 16.06
CA TYR A 567 0.00 -11.06 14.65
C TYR A 567 -1.30 -10.93 13.87
N THR A 568 -1.22 -10.29 12.71
CA THR A 568 -2.39 -9.98 11.88
C THR A 568 -2.23 -10.56 10.48
N GLY A 569 -3.34 -11.00 9.89
CA GLY A 569 -3.44 -11.37 8.48
C GLY A 569 -4.28 -10.35 7.75
N ARG A 570 -3.70 -9.68 6.74
CA ARG A 570 -4.40 -8.74 5.87
C ARG A 570 -4.81 -9.47 4.59
N VAL A 571 -6.12 -9.54 4.33
CA VAL A 571 -6.70 -10.13 3.13
C VAL A 571 -7.35 -9.03 2.30
N LEU A 572 -6.91 -8.88 1.06
CA LEU A 572 -7.60 -8.05 0.07
C LEU A 572 -8.41 -8.94 -0.86
N THR A 573 -9.68 -8.58 -1.07
CA THR A 573 -10.59 -9.28 -2.00
C THR A 573 -11.14 -8.31 -3.03
N LEU A 574 -10.93 -8.61 -4.31
CA LEU A 574 -11.46 -7.80 -5.41
C LEU A 574 -12.92 -8.14 -5.66
N GLN A 575 -13.79 -7.15 -5.53
CA GLN A 575 -15.23 -7.31 -5.73
C GLN A 575 -15.88 -6.01 -6.18
N GLU A 576 -17.10 -6.10 -6.70
CA GLU A 576 -17.89 -4.93 -7.03
C GLU A 576 -18.56 -4.39 -5.77
N LEU A 577 -18.18 -3.18 -5.37
CA LEU A 577 -18.58 -2.56 -4.12
C LEU A 577 -19.20 -1.19 -4.36
N LEU A 578 -20.06 -0.79 -3.45
CA LEU A 578 -20.84 0.42 -3.54
C LEU A 578 -20.11 1.59 -2.88
N ILE A 579 -19.70 2.55 -3.70
CA ILE A 579 -19.11 3.82 -3.25
C ILE A 579 -20.24 4.83 -3.09
N GLN A 580 -20.38 5.38 -1.88
CA GLN A 580 -21.34 6.44 -1.61
C GLN A 580 -20.74 7.79 -2.00
N VAL A 581 -21.48 8.59 -2.77
CA VAL A 581 -20.99 9.88 -3.28
C VAL A 581 -21.93 11.00 -2.86
N GLY A 582 -21.35 12.06 -2.31
CA GLY A 582 -22.03 13.30 -1.98
C GLY A 582 -21.35 14.52 -2.59
N LYS A 583 -22.14 15.56 -2.87
CA LYS A 583 -21.68 16.86 -3.33
C LYS A 583 -21.36 17.77 -2.15
N LEU A 584 -20.22 18.42 -2.20
CA LEU A 584 -19.82 19.43 -1.22
C LEU A 584 -20.26 20.82 -1.64
N ASN A 585 -20.57 21.68 -0.67
CA ASN A 585 -20.75 23.10 -0.93
C ASN A 585 -19.43 23.71 -1.42
N ALA A 586 -19.39 24.12 -2.69
CA ALA A 586 -18.18 24.63 -3.34
C ALA A 586 -17.63 25.91 -2.66
N GLU A 587 -18.50 26.75 -2.08
CA GLU A 587 -18.07 27.97 -1.37
C GLU A 587 -17.44 27.65 -0.02
N ALA A 588 -17.85 26.56 0.63
CA ALA A 588 -17.21 26.08 1.85
C ALA A 588 -15.77 25.65 1.55
N VAL A 589 -15.57 24.81 0.52
CA VAL A 589 -14.24 24.37 0.07
C VAL A 589 -13.37 25.56 -0.29
N ARG A 590 -13.90 26.46 -1.13
CA ARG A 590 -13.19 27.64 -1.61
C ARG A 590 -12.82 28.59 -0.46
N GLY A 591 -13.72 28.78 0.50
CA GLY A 591 -13.49 29.58 1.69
C GLY A 591 -12.40 29.00 2.59
N GLN A 592 -12.42 27.68 2.83
CA GLN A 592 -11.41 26.99 3.62
C GLN A 592 -10.03 27.02 2.95
N TRP A 593 -9.92 26.70 1.66
CA TRP A 593 -8.65 26.76 0.93
C TRP A 593 -8.09 28.19 0.83
N ALA A 594 -8.96 29.18 0.68
CA ALA A 594 -8.54 30.58 0.70
C ALA A 594 -8.08 31.03 2.08
N ASN A 595 -8.73 30.57 3.15
CA ASN A 595 -8.30 30.82 4.52
C ASN A 595 -6.95 30.15 4.81
N LEU A 596 -6.78 28.90 4.40
CA LEU A 596 -5.52 28.15 4.52
C LEU A 596 -4.37 28.84 3.80
N SER A 597 -4.61 29.30 2.56
CA SER A 597 -3.64 30.10 1.80
C SER A 597 -3.27 31.39 2.54
N TRP A 598 -4.23 32.02 3.21
CA TRP A 598 -4.00 33.25 3.96
C TRP A 598 -3.20 33.00 5.23
N GLU A 599 -3.55 31.98 6.01
CA GLU A 599 -2.85 31.56 7.22
C GLU A 599 -1.39 31.20 6.94
N LEU A 600 -1.14 30.39 5.90
CA LEU A 600 0.21 29.95 5.55
C LEU A 600 1.06 31.09 4.98
N LEU A 601 0.54 31.84 4.00
CA LEU A 601 1.37 32.79 3.23
C LEU A 601 1.45 34.19 3.86
N TYR A 602 0.41 34.62 4.58
CA TYR A 602 0.34 36.00 5.09
C TYR A 602 0.45 36.09 6.61
N ALA A 603 -0.08 35.10 7.34
CA ALA A 603 0.08 35.06 8.79
C ALA A 603 1.38 34.34 9.22
N THR A 604 2.16 33.80 8.26
CA THR A 604 3.42 33.07 8.47
C THR A 604 3.31 32.08 9.64
N ASN A 605 2.21 31.33 9.64
CA ASN A 605 1.94 30.35 10.68
C ASN A 605 2.66 29.05 10.31
N ASP A 606 3.83 28.83 10.93
CA ASP A 606 4.72 27.70 10.70
C ASP A 606 4.39 26.48 11.58
N ASP A 607 3.26 26.51 12.29
CA ASP A 607 2.77 25.42 13.15
C ASP A 607 2.04 24.35 12.31
N GLU A 608 2.73 23.25 12.04
CA GLU A 608 2.23 22.11 11.26
C GLU A 608 1.06 21.39 11.96
N GLU A 609 1.04 21.35 13.30
CA GLU A 609 0.00 20.66 14.08
C GLU A 609 -1.34 21.43 14.10
N ARG A 610 -1.30 22.76 13.96
CA ARG A 610 -2.52 23.59 14.04
C ARG A 610 -3.51 23.33 12.89
N TYR A 611 -3.04 22.79 11.76
CA TYR A 611 -3.91 22.47 10.63
C TYR A 611 -4.74 21.19 10.86
N SER A 612 -4.31 20.28 11.75
CA SER A 612 -5.00 19.01 12.04
C SER A 612 -5.88 19.05 13.31
N ILE A 613 -5.69 20.03 14.20
CA ILE A 613 -6.33 20.09 15.55
C ILE A 613 -7.69 20.82 15.58
N GLN A 614 -8.13 21.46 14.49
CA GLN A 614 -9.43 22.15 14.45
C GLN A 614 -10.51 21.26 13.83
N ALA A 615 -10.87 20.18 14.52
CA ALA A 615 -11.95 19.30 14.07
C ALA A 615 -13.24 20.10 13.96
N HIS A 616 -13.73 20.24 12.73
CA HIS A 616 -15.04 20.82 12.49
C HIS A 616 -15.88 19.83 11.67
N PRO A 617 -16.49 18.82 12.32
CA PRO A 617 -17.12 17.69 11.64
C PRO A 617 -18.19 18.08 10.61
N LEU A 618 -18.92 19.19 10.84
CA LEU A 618 -19.94 19.67 9.90
C LEU A 618 -19.36 20.32 8.63
N PHE A 619 -18.11 20.80 8.71
CA PHE A 619 -17.37 21.47 7.63
C PHE A 619 -16.38 20.58 6.91
N LEU A 620 -16.08 19.40 7.45
CA LEU A 620 -15.09 18.46 6.91
C LEU A 620 -13.77 19.18 6.61
N ARG A 621 -13.31 19.99 7.57
CA ARG A 621 -12.20 20.92 7.37
C ARG A 621 -10.93 20.16 7.08
N ASN A 622 -10.63 19.12 7.86
CA ASN A 622 -9.40 18.35 7.73
C ASN A 622 -9.38 17.57 6.42
N LEU A 623 -10.49 16.88 6.07
CA LEU A 623 -10.62 16.21 4.77
C LEU A 623 -10.47 17.18 3.58
N THR A 624 -11.04 18.38 3.71
CA THR A 624 -10.95 19.42 2.68
C THR A 624 -9.52 19.98 2.58
N VAL A 625 -8.83 20.19 3.70
CA VAL A 625 -7.42 20.62 3.73
C VAL A 625 -6.53 19.57 3.07
N GLN A 626 -6.68 18.30 3.43
CA GLN A 626 -5.92 17.21 2.85
C GLN A 626 -6.10 17.11 1.32
N ALA A 627 -7.32 17.34 0.82
CA ALA A 627 -7.62 17.33 -0.60
C ALA A 627 -7.02 18.51 -1.41
N ALA A 628 -6.49 19.55 -0.74
CA ALA A 628 -5.85 20.67 -1.42
C ALA A 628 -4.54 20.25 -2.11
N ASP A 629 -4.06 21.04 -3.07
CA ASP A 629 -2.76 20.77 -3.68
C ASP A 629 -1.61 21.16 -2.72
N PRO A 630 -0.52 20.38 -2.67
CA PRO A 630 0.73 20.79 -2.05
C PRO A 630 1.16 22.21 -2.49
N PRO A 631 1.66 23.06 -1.58
CA PRO A 631 2.05 22.78 -0.19
C PRO A 631 0.92 22.90 0.84
N LEU A 632 -0.32 23.14 0.41
CA LEU A 632 -1.46 23.37 1.32
C LEU A 632 -2.08 22.07 1.84
N GLY A 633 -2.19 21.08 0.96
CA GLY A 633 -2.71 19.75 1.28
C GLY A 633 -1.72 18.65 0.94
N TYR A 634 -2.11 17.42 1.23
CA TYR A 634 -1.27 16.22 1.12
C TYR A 634 -2.10 15.02 0.60
N PRO A 635 -2.70 15.11 -0.60
CA PRO A 635 -3.41 13.99 -1.20
C PRO A 635 -2.40 12.92 -1.62
N ILE A 636 -2.67 11.66 -1.27
CA ILE A 636 -1.76 10.54 -1.58
C ILE A 636 -1.85 10.07 -3.03
N TYR A 637 -2.88 10.52 -3.74
CA TYR A 637 -3.10 10.24 -5.15
C TYR A 637 -3.75 11.44 -5.84
N SER A 638 -3.37 11.72 -7.08
CA SER A 638 -4.03 12.72 -7.93
C SER A 638 -4.01 12.26 -9.38
N SER A 639 -5.19 12.09 -9.98
CA SER A 639 -5.30 11.68 -11.38
C SER A 639 -4.87 12.82 -12.31
N LYS A 640 -4.32 12.46 -13.47
CA LYS A 640 -4.31 13.39 -14.62
C LYS A 640 -5.77 13.80 -14.95
N PRO A 641 -5.99 14.91 -15.68
CA PRO A 641 -7.31 15.27 -16.15
C PRO A 641 -7.97 14.10 -16.90
N LEU A 642 -9.10 13.62 -16.39
CA LEU A 642 -9.87 12.53 -16.98
C LEU A 642 -11.02 13.14 -17.77
N HIS A 643 -11.05 12.88 -19.08
CA HIS A 643 -12.11 13.33 -19.97
C HIS A 643 -13.20 12.25 -20.06
N ILE A 644 -14.38 12.57 -19.54
CA ILE A 644 -15.56 11.72 -19.59
C ILE A 644 -16.48 12.19 -20.71
N HIS A 645 -16.89 11.28 -21.58
CA HIS A 645 -17.88 11.55 -22.64
C HIS A 645 -19.30 11.33 -22.11
N LEU A 646 -20.16 12.34 -22.29
CA LEU A 646 -21.54 12.32 -21.78
C LEU A 646 -22.58 11.88 -22.82
N TYR A 647 -22.17 11.69 -24.08
CA TYR A 647 -23.02 11.32 -25.21
C TYR A 647 -22.29 10.40 -26.18
#